data_AF-A0A1V9XSF4-F1
#
_entry.id   AF-A0A1V9XSF4-F1
#
_cell.length_a   1.000
_cell.length_b   1.000
_cell.length_c   1.000
_cell.angle_alpha   90.00
_cell.angle_beta   90.00
_cell.angle_gamma   90.00
#
_symmetry.space_group_name_H-M   'P 1'
#
loop_
_entity.id
_entity.type
_entity.pdbx_description
1 polymer ?
#
loop_
_entity_poly.entity_id
_entity_poly.type
_entity_poly.pdbx_seq_one_letter_code
_entity_poly.pdbx_strand_id
1 'polypeptide(L)'
;YRSFTLNDHYRFEFSEKLDLDEFLEQKEDTPAHYTLHAVLVHSGDNHGGHYVVFINPKGDGKWCKFDDDVVSRCTKQEAIEHNFGAGSDDEVAISRHCTNAYMLVYIRDSALPDVLQKVEKEDIPEQLMERLQEEKQVEAQRRKERNEAHLYMQVQVILEEHFYLHQGTDLIDPDKCNYRNFKVRKTATLSELMELIAVQLGFPVTAIRPWHMALRTNQTFRPNVIDEADMSRHVQDLSDQAGSWTIFVETVNADDSDSNLPFFDRESDVLIFFKLYDPFEKKLSYIGHQYIPMQTKLRGLMAELNKRAGFPQNTPLLVFEEVKPTLLEAITELDDPLDKLLDELMDGDIICFQKYLPQSEAARLELPNVREYFRYLQNRVEVLFCDKCDPNDPGFVLELSLKMNYEEIAAAVARHLDTHPKLLQFFKTQSYREGPGNPLRFSFDGTLKDMLAFFKGKHQRKMHYQRLSIPIDELESKRQFKVLWVGYKLKEERELTLYPNKNGTVGDLLHEARNALQPTDLDTEHGTGKLRLLEIVSYKIVAIQPETTSLETLNVSNKTYRVEEIPKEQSDEAGTGPDSEHSMLIACCHYQKEIFTTFGTPFLLKIHHGESFETVRDRIQNRLDVPEKEFEKWRLSIVTLGRAQYLENPRETVNIPQLTQNGQQGTMNSKPWLGLDHINKTPKRPKFSYQEKAIKIHN
;
A
#
# COMPACT_ATOMS: atom_id res chain seq x y z
N TYR A 1 -0.97 6.54 18.78
CA TYR A 1 -1.28 6.43 20.22
C TYR A 1 -1.27 4.96 20.62
N ARG A 2 -0.75 4.62 21.81
CA ARG A 2 -0.87 3.28 22.39
C ARG A 2 -2.08 3.31 23.33
N SER A 3 -3.11 2.52 23.07
CA SER A 3 -4.16 2.24 24.07
C SER A 3 -3.54 1.35 25.16
N PHE A 4 -3.74 1.67 26.44
CA PHE A 4 -3.36 0.80 27.56
C PHE A 4 -4.59 0.42 28.40
N THR A 5 -4.72 -0.87 28.74
CA THR A 5 -5.70 -1.38 29.71
C THR A 5 -4.99 -1.37 31.06
N LEU A 6 -5.57 -0.71 32.06
CA LEU A 6 -5.02 -0.64 33.41
C LEU A 6 -5.35 -1.94 34.16
N ASN A 7 -4.76 -3.07 33.75
CA ASN A 7 -5.08 -4.38 34.32
C ASN A 7 -4.04 -4.86 35.34
N ASP A 8 -2.76 -4.51 35.17
CA ASP A 8 -1.69 -5.27 35.81
C ASP A 8 -1.45 -4.95 37.30
N HIS A 9 -1.90 -3.81 37.84
CA HIS A 9 -1.54 -3.39 39.20
C HIS A 9 -2.61 -2.62 40.01
N TYR A 10 -3.82 -2.44 39.49
CA TYR A 10 -4.85 -1.65 40.17
C TYR A 10 -6.01 -2.54 40.64
N ARG A 11 -6.27 -2.50 41.94
CA ARG A 11 -7.47 -3.04 42.58
C ARG A 11 -8.44 -1.90 42.80
N PHE A 12 -9.63 -1.98 42.22
CA PHE A 12 -10.69 -1.00 42.42
C PHE A 12 -11.93 -1.71 42.98
N GLU A 13 -12.21 -1.43 44.25
CA GLU A 13 -13.34 -2.03 44.94
C GLU A 13 -14.62 -1.24 44.67
N PHE A 14 -15.73 -1.96 44.57
CA PHE A 14 -17.06 -1.38 44.45
C PHE A 14 -18.04 -2.17 45.32
N SER A 15 -19.01 -1.46 45.91
CA SER A 15 -19.90 -2.00 46.91
C SER A 15 -21.24 -2.45 46.33
N GLU A 16 -21.89 -3.43 46.95
CA GLU A 16 -23.27 -3.79 46.55
C GLU A 16 -24.26 -2.67 46.82
N LYS A 17 -24.07 -1.95 47.93
CA LYS A 17 -24.85 -0.78 48.35
C LYS A 17 -23.95 0.45 48.30
N LEU A 18 -24.37 1.45 47.55
CA LEU A 18 -23.63 2.70 47.36
C LEU A 18 -24.48 3.85 47.88
N ASP A 19 -23.96 4.54 48.88
CA ASP A 19 -24.57 5.76 49.44
C ASP A 19 -23.89 6.97 48.81
N LEU A 20 -24.68 7.78 48.10
CA LEU A 20 -24.21 8.99 47.45
C LEU A 20 -24.85 10.27 48.03
N ASP A 21 -25.54 10.19 49.16
CA ASP A 21 -26.24 11.34 49.76
C ASP A 21 -25.29 12.53 50.01
N GLU A 22 -24.05 12.25 50.44
CA GLU A 22 -23.05 13.29 50.74
C GLU A 22 -22.53 14.04 49.51
N PHE A 23 -22.72 13.49 48.31
CA PHE A 23 -22.24 14.07 47.06
C PHE A 23 -23.32 14.90 46.33
N LEU A 24 -24.53 15.00 46.88
CA LEU A 24 -25.58 15.85 46.35
C LEU A 24 -25.37 17.32 46.77
N GLU A 25 -25.50 18.24 45.82
CA GLU A 25 -25.46 19.68 46.11
C GLU A 25 -26.65 20.11 46.99
N GLN A 26 -27.81 19.47 46.81
CA GLN A 26 -29.02 19.67 47.60
C GLN A 26 -29.61 18.32 47.97
N LYS A 27 -30.08 18.20 49.21
CA LYS A 27 -30.72 16.97 49.66
C LYS A 27 -32.08 16.81 49.00
N GLU A 28 -32.32 15.63 48.43
CA GLU A 28 -33.59 15.25 47.80
C GLU A 28 -34.57 14.60 48.80
N ASP A 29 -35.82 14.42 48.38
CA ASP A 29 -36.89 13.82 49.20
C ASP A 29 -36.66 12.33 49.51
N THR A 30 -35.95 11.61 48.65
CA THR A 30 -35.55 10.23 48.86
C THR A 30 -34.03 10.11 48.99
N PRO A 31 -33.51 9.21 49.84
CA PRO A 31 -32.07 8.97 49.90
C PRO A 31 -31.50 8.54 48.54
N ALA A 32 -30.33 9.03 48.19
CA ALA A 32 -29.49 8.60 47.08
C ALA A 32 -28.73 7.31 47.44
N HIS A 33 -29.47 6.32 47.94
CA HIS A 33 -28.98 4.95 48.12
C HIS A 33 -29.20 4.14 46.84
N TYR A 34 -28.18 3.41 46.44
CA TYR A 34 -28.18 2.63 45.21
C TYR A 34 -27.80 1.16 45.46
N THR A 35 -28.45 0.26 44.73
CA THR A 35 -28.14 -1.17 44.67
C THR A 35 -27.45 -1.51 43.36
N LEU A 36 -26.35 -2.24 43.44
CA LEU A 36 -25.63 -2.77 42.27
C LEU A 36 -26.52 -3.79 41.53
N HIS A 37 -26.71 -3.54 40.23
CA HIS A 37 -27.57 -4.34 39.34
C HIS A 37 -26.76 -5.17 38.34
N ALA A 38 -25.72 -4.59 37.73
CA ALA A 38 -24.88 -5.29 36.77
C ALA A 38 -23.40 -4.92 36.89
N VAL A 39 -22.54 -5.90 36.61
CA VAL A 39 -21.07 -5.78 36.58
C VAL A 39 -20.60 -6.33 35.23
N LEU A 40 -20.14 -5.43 34.36
CA LEU A 40 -19.61 -5.79 33.05
C LEU A 40 -18.11 -5.98 33.18
N VAL A 41 -17.65 -7.15 32.75
CA VAL A 41 -16.30 -7.64 33.00
C VAL A 41 -15.63 -7.94 31.67
N HIS A 42 -14.38 -7.51 31.56
CA HIS A 42 -13.52 -7.84 30.44
C HIS A 42 -12.37 -8.70 30.95
N SER A 43 -12.10 -9.79 30.24
CA SER A 43 -10.98 -10.69 30.50
C SER A 43 -10.02 -10.68 29.32
N GLY A 44 -8.93 -9.93 29.40
CA GLY A 44 -7.95 -9.80 28.32
C GLY A 44 -7.23 -8.46 28.32
N ASP A 45 -6.62 -8.10 27.19
CA ASP A 45 -5.90 -6.83 27.01
C ASP A 45 -6.59 -5.95 25.94
N ASN A 46 -5.95 -4.84 25.56
CA ASN A 46 -6.51 -3.94 24.54
C ASN A 46 -6.50 -4.49 23.11
N HIS A 47 -5.74 -5.55 22.84
CA HIS A 47 -5.64 -6.17 21.53
C HIS A 47 -6.64 -7.32 21.38
N GLY A 48 -7.18 -7.83 22.49
CA GLY A 48 -8.29 -8.77 22.50
C GLY A 48 -8.63 -9.30 23.89
N GLY A 49 -9.89 -9.65 24.09
CA GLY A 49 -10.37 -10.29 25.31
C GLY A 49 -11.82 -10.72 25.21
N HIS A 50 -12.30 -11.34 26.29
CA HIS A 50 -13.65 -11.90 26.40
C HIS A 50 -14.53 -11.04 27.30
N TYR A 51 -15.78 -10.82 26.89
CA TYR A 51 -16.72 -9.97 27.61
C TYR A 51 -17.79 -10.82 28.27
N VAL A 52 -17.97 -10.64 29.57
CA VAL A 52 -19.03 -11.30 30.33
C VAL A 52 -19.74 -10.28 31.20
N VAL A 53 -21.00 -10.53 31.53
CA VAL A 53 -21.74 -9.65 32.44
C VAL A 53 -22.37 -10.46 33.57
N PHE A 54 -22.20 -9.96 34.78
CA PHE A 54 -22.89 -10.47 35.96
C PHE A 54 -24.08 -9.56 36.23
N ILE A 55 -25.28 -10.12 36.31
CA ILE A 55 -26.51 -9.35 36.51
C ILE A 55 -27.27 -9.95 37.70
N ASN A 56 -27.82 -9.09 38.55
CA ASN A 56 -28.82 -9.41 39.56
C ASN A 56 -30.21 -9.00 39.03
N PRO A 57 -30.87 -9.85 38.21
CA PRO A 57 -31.90 -9.39 37.28
C PRO A 57 -33.15 -8.84 37.98
N LYS A 58 -33.44 -9.34 39.18
CA LYS A 58 -34.60 -8.93 39.98
C LYS A 58 -34.25 -7.98 41.13
N GLY A 59 -32.97 -7.61 41.27
CA GLY A 59 -32.50 -6.84 42.43
C GLY A 59 -32.61 -7.59 43.76
N ASP A 60 -32.81 -8.91 43.77
CA ASP A 60 -33.05 -9.73 44.97
C ASP A 60 -31.77 -10.37 45.55
N GLY A 61 -30.62 -10.05 44.97
CA GLY A 61 -29.30 -10.54 45.37
C GLY A 61 -28.94 -11.88 44.71
N LYS A 62 -29.77 -12.40 43.81
CA LYS A 62 -29.49 -13.64 43.07
C LYS A 62 -28.81 -13.31 41.75
N TRP A 63 -27.49 -13.41 41.77
CA TRP A 63 -26.63 -13.11 40.62
C TRP A 63 -26.61 -14.26 39.59
N CYS A 64 -26.54 -13.86 38.32
CA CYS A 64 -26.31 -14.74 37.18
C CYS A 64 -25.14 -14.20 36.36
N LYS A 65 -24.25 -15.09 35.91
CA LYS A 65 -23.24 -14.81 34.90
C LYS A 65 -23.83 -15.09 33.52
N PHE A 66 -23.89 -14.07 32.68
CA PHE A 66 -24.25 -14.16 31.28
C PHE A 66 -22.95 -14.16 30.47
N ASP A 67 -22.59 -15.35 29.98
CA ASP A 67 -21.38 -15.65 29.23
C ASP A 67 -21.80 -16.15 27.84
N ASP A 68 -22.03 -15.20 26.93
CA ASP A 68 -22.61 -15.43 25.60
C ASP A 68 -23.87 -16.31 25.61
N ASP A 69 -23.78 -17.53 25.08
CA ASP A 69 -24.89 -18.49 24.97
C ASP A 69 -25.15 -19.27 26.28
N VAL A 70 -24.26 -19.15 27.26
CA VAL A 70 -24.35 -19.85 28.54
C VAL A 70 -24.69 -18.89 29.67
N VAL A 71 -25.87 -19.07 30.26
CA VAL A 71 -26.29 -18.35 31.46
C VAL A 71 -26.23 -19.29 32.67
N SER A 72 -25.51 -18.89 33.70
CA SER A 72 -25.33 -19.68 34.94
C SER A 72 -25.57 -18.85 36.18
N ARG A 73 -26.06 -19.47 37.26
CA ARG A 73 -26.17 -18.81 38.56
C ARG A 73 -24.78 -18.69 39.19
N CYS A 74 -24.50 -17.56 39.82
CA CYS A 74 -23.25 -17.32 40.52
C CYS A 74 -23.48 -16.69 41.89
N THR A 75 -22.44 -16.71 42.71
CA THR A 75 -22.43 -16.08 44.03
C THR A 75 -22.17 -14.59 43.90
N LYS A 76 -22.57 -13.83 44.93
CA LYS A 76 -22.25 -12.40 45.04
C LYS A 76 -20.73 -12.14 44.99
N GLN A 77 -19.92 -13.01 45.61
CA GLN A 77 -18.47 -12.89 45.59
C GLN A 77 -17.90 -13.01 44.18
N GLU A 78 -18.42 -13.93 43.37
CA GLU A 78 -18.03 -14.07 41.96
C GLU A 78 -18.47 -12.88 41.10
N ALA A 79 -19.62 -12.28 41.39
CA ALA A 79 -20.11 -11.12 40.65
C ALA A 79 -19.38 -9.81 41.02
N ILE A 80 -18.96 -9.66 42.28
CA ILE A 80 -18.44 -8.39 42.82
C ILE A 80 -16.95 -8.52 43.18
N GLU A 81 -16.64 -9.29 44.23
CA GLU A 81 -15.30 -9.35 44.83
C GLU A 81 -14.23 -9.87 43.87
N HIS A 82 -14.56 -10.89 43.07
CA HIS A 82 -13.64 -11.47 42.08
C HIS A 82 -13.34 -10.53 40.89
N ASN A 83 -14.10 -9.44 40.73
CA ASN A 83 -13.97 -8.53 39.59
C ASN A 83 -13.35 -7.18 39.95
N PHE A 84 -12.78 -7.03 41.16
CA PHE A 84 -12.07 -5.82 41.61
C PHE A 84 -10.71 -5.61 40.92
N GLY A 85 -10.20 -6.59 40.18
CA GLY A 85 -8.83 -6.59 39.66
C GLY A 85 -7.84 -7.25 40.63
N ALA A 86 -6.57 -6.83 40.61
CA ALA A 86 -5.48 -7.57 41.25
C ALA A 86 -5.66 -7.84 42.77
N GLY A 87 -5.52 -9.09 43.21
CA GLY A 87 -5.56 -9.47 44.63
C GLY A 87 -4.90 -10.83 44.98
N SER A 88 -3.88 -10.76 45.85
CA SER A 88 -3.16 -11.79 46.64
C SER A 88 -2.17 -12.76 45.96
N ASP A 89 -1.02 -12.93 46.63
CA ASP A 89 0.17 -13.77 46.37
C ASP A 89 -0.10 -15.30 46.32
N ASP A 90 -1.19 -15.75 45.71
CA ASP A 90 -1.41 -17.18 45.46
C ASP A 90 -1.04 -17.52 44.00
N GLU A 91 0.00 -18.35 43.82
CA GLU A 91 0.56 -18.81 42.54
C GLU A 91 -0.46 -19.48 41.59
N VAL A 92 -1.69 -19.76 42.05
CA VAL A 92 -2.78 -20.33 41.23
C VAL A 92 -3.57 -19.24 40.47
N ALA A 93 -3.33 -17.96 40.74
CA ALA A 93 -4.07 -16.82 40.16
C ALA A 93 -3.51 -16.29 38.83
N ILE A 94 -2.50 -16.94 38.24
CA ILE A 94 -1.81 -16.43 37.03
C ILE A 94 -2.73 -16.30 35.81
N SER A 95 -3.82 -17.09 35.73
CA SER A 95 -4.81 -16.99 34.64
C SER A 95 -5.96 -15.99 34.88
N ARG A 96 -6.08 -15.42 36.09
CA ARG A 96 -7.14 -14.44 36.45
C ARG A 96 -6.66 -12.99 36.47
N HIS A 97 -5.37 -12.73 36.27
CA HIS A 97 -4.78 -11.39 36.36
C HIS A 97 -5.26 -10.38 35.31
N CYS A 98 -6.08 -10.79 34.34
CA CYS A 98 -6.61 -9.90 33.29
C CYS A 98 -8.13 -9.73 33.32
N THR A 99 -8.83 -10.25 34.34
CA THR A 99 -10.29 -10.15 34.47
C THR A 99 -10.67 -9.04 35.45
N ASN A 100 -11.31 -7.97 34.97
CA ASN A 100 -11.78 -6.89 35.82
C ASN A 100 -13.09 -6.26 35.32
N ALA A 101 -13.82 -5.65 36.25
CA ALA A 101 -14.98 -4.85 35.90
C ALA A 101 -14.55 -3.53 35.24
N TYR A 102 -15.12 -3.24 34.08
CA TYR A 102 -14.90 -1.96 33.39
C TYR A 102 -16.13 -1.05 33.39
N MET A 103 -17.31 -1.58 33.72
CA MET A 103 -18.55 -0.82 33.85
C MET A 103 -19.46 -1.44 34.91
N LEU A 104 -20.07 -0.59 35.73
CA LEU A 104 -21.00 -0.95 36.80
C LEU A 104 -22.35 -0.26 36.56
N VAL A 105 -23.44 -0.96 36.82
CA VAL A 105 -24.79 -0.40 36.75
C VAL A 105 -25.40 -0.47 38.14
N TYR A 106 -25.79 0.70 38.66
CA TYR A 106 -26.48 0.85 39.93
C TYR A 106 -27.90 1.39 39.69
N ILE A 107 -28.87 0.92 40.47
CA ILE A 107 -30.25 1.41 40.45
C ILE A 107 -30.58 1.98 41.82
N ARG A 108 -31.20 3.17 41.85
CA ARG A 108 -31.60 3.82 43.10
C ARG A 108 -32.65 2.98 43.81
N ASP A 109 -32.50 2.78 45.11
CA ASP A 109 -33.35 1.89 45.90
C ASP A 109 -34.83 2.29 45.83
N SER A 110 -35.12 3.60 45.80
CA SER A 110 -36.49 4.12 45.67
C SER A 110 -37.14 3.84 44.31
N ALA A 111 -36.35 3.65 43.24
CA ALA A 111 -36.82 3.43 41.87
C ALA A 111 -36.73 1.96 41.44
N LEU A 112 -36.14 1.09 42.28
CA LEU A 112 -35.93 -0.32 41.97
C LEU A 112 -37.22 -1.06 41.54
N PRO A 113 -38.39 -0.86 42.19
CA PRO A 113 -39.63 -1.53 41.79
C PRO A 113 -40.14 -1.11 40.41
N ASP A 114 -39.94 0.15 40.04
CA ASP A 114 -40.42 0.71 38.78
C ASP A 114 -39.49 0.32 37.63
N VAL A 115 -38.18 0.41 37.84
CA VAL A 115 -37.16 0.07 36.82
C VAL A 115 -37.14 -1.42 36.53
N LEU A 116 -37.26 -2.27 37.56
CA LEU A 116 -37.28 -3.74 37.43
C LEU A 116 -38.70 -4.30 37.50
N GLN A 117 -39.69 -3.55 36.99
CA GLN A 117 -41.07 -4.01 36.93
C GLN A 117 -41.18 -5.34 36.18
N LYS A 118 -42.14 -6.16 36.57
CA LYS A 118 -42.38 -7.45 35.93
C LYS A 118 -42.91 -7.22 34.52
N VAL A 119 -42.22 -7.76 33.52
CA VAL A 119 -42.66 -7.76 32.12
C VAL A 119 -43.24 -9.14 31.79
N GLU A 120 -44.50 -9.17 31.33
CA GLU A 120 -45.23 -10.35 30.89
C GLU A 120 -45.44 -10.35 29.36
N LYS A 121 -46.04 -11.41 28.83
CA LYS A 121 -46.21 -11.57 27.38
C LYS A 121 -47.15 -10.53 26.80
N GLU A 122 -48.15 -10.14 27.58
CA GLU A 122 -49.19 -9.17 27.25
C GLU A 122 -48.62 -7.75 27.07
N ASP A 123 -47.43 -7.48 27.60
CA ASP A 123 -46.72 -6.21 27.43
C ASP A 123 -46.06 -6.09 26.04
N ILE A 124 -45.97 -7.18 25.28
CA ILE A 124 -45.37 -7.23 23.94
C ILE A 124 -46.46 -7.00 22.89
N PRO A 125 -46.39 -5.93 22.06
CA PRO A 125 -47.39 -5.66 21.03
C PRO A 125 -47.55 -6.82 20.04
N GLU A 126 -48.80 -7.13 19.66
CA GLU A 126 -49.14 -8.24 18.76
C GLU A 126 -48.47 -8.13 17.38
N GLN A 127 -48.42 -6.93 16.81
CA GLN A 127 -47.74 -6.66 15.55
C GLN A 127 -46.25 -7.03 15.58
N LEU A 128 -45.59 -6.87 16.74
CA LEU A 128 -44.18 -7.24 16.90
C LEU A 128 -44.03 -8.77 16.99
N MET A 129 -44.96 -9.45 17.67
CA MET A 129 -44.97 -10.91 17.74
C MET A 129 -45.16 -11.56 16.37
N GLU A 130 -46.11 -11.07 15.57
CA GLU A 130 -46.36 -11.58 14.21
C GLU A 130 -45.12 -11.43 13.32
N ARG A 131 -44.55 -10.23 13.27
CA ARG A 131 -43.34 -9.96 12.48
C ARG A 131 -42.17 -10.88 12.86
N LEU A 132 -41.89 -11.05 14.15
CA LEU A 132 -40.80 -11.92 14.61
C LEU A 132 -41.06 -13.40 14.29
N GLN A 133 -42.32 -13.82 14.24
CA GLN A 133 -42.69 -15.18 13.86
C GLN A 133 -42.48 -15.41 12.35
N GLU A 134 -42.83 -14.45 11.51
CA GLU A 134 -42.53 -14.48 10.07
C GLU A 134 -41.03 -14.51 9.81
N GLU A 135 -40.25 -13.66 10.49
CA GLU A 135 -38.78 -13.64 10.39
C GLU A 135 -38.19 -15.02 10.76
N LYS A 136 -38.69 -15.67 11.83
CA LYS A 136 -38.29 -17.05 12.21
C LYS A 136 -38.65 -18.09 11.14
N GLN A 137 -39.82 -17.98 10.49
CA GLN A 137 -40.21 -18.91 9.43
C GLN A 137 -39.31 -18.76 8.19
N VAL A 138 -39.02 -17.52 7.79
CA VAL A 138 -38.11 -17.23 6.68
C VAL A 138 -36.70 -17.73 7.00
N GLU A 139 -36.22 -17.51 8.23
CA GLU A 139 -34.92 -18.01 8.67
C GLU A 139 -34.87 -19.55 8.69
N ALA A 140 -35.93 -20.21 9.15
CA ALA A 140 -36.03 -21.66 9.14
C ALA A 140 -36.02 -22.23 7.70
N GLN A 141 -36.70 -21.58 6.76
CA GLN A 141 -36.69 -21.96 5.35
C GLN A 141 -35.30 -21.77 4.73
N ARG A 142 -34.65 -20.63 4.96
CA ARG A 142 -33.26 -20.39 4.51
C ARG A 142 -32.27 -21.38 5.12
N ARG A 143 -32.46 -21.76 6.39
CA ARG A 143 -31.65 -22.78 7.07
C ARG A 143 -31.86 -24.15 6.43
N LYS A 144 -33.09 -24.52 6.08
CA LYS A 144 -33.39 -25.75 5.34
C LYS A 144 -32.73 -25.75 3.96
N GLU A 145 -32.83 -24.66 3.21
CA GLU A 145 -32.17 -24.52 1.90
C GLU A 145 -30.64 -24.61 2.01
N ARG A 146 -30.03 -23.96 3.02
CA ARG A 146 -28.59 -24.08 3.29
C ARG A 146 -28.20 -25.51 3.68
N ASN A 147 -29.03 -26.19 4.47
CA ASN A 147 -28.82 -27.58 4.84
C ASN A 147 -28.92 -28.52 3.63
N GLU A 148 -29.79 -28.25 2.65
CA GLU A 148 -29.96 -29.07 1.44
C GLU A 148 -29.01 -28.65 0.29
N ALA A 149 -28.40 -27.47 0.35
CA ALA A 149 -27.55 -26.95 -0.72
C ALA A 149 -26.40 -27.90 -1.11
N HIS A 150 -25.85 -28.64 -0.13
CA HIS A 150 -24.76 -29.59 -0.36
C HIS A 150 -25.16 -30.78 -1.25
N LEU A 151 -26.46 -31.05 -1.44
CA LEU A 151 -27.00 -32.11 -2.30
C LEU A 151 -27.03 -31.73 -3.78
N TYR A 152 -26.87 -30.45 -4.09
CA TYR A 152 -26.89 -29.92 -5.45
C TYR A 152 -25.48 -29.52 -5.88
N MET A 153 -25.27 -29.46 -7.18
CA MET A 153 -24.09 -28.89 -7.80
C MET A 153 -24.47 -28.03 -9.00
N GLN A 154 -23.55 -27.17 -9.42
CA GLN A 154 -23.70 -26.36 -10.62
C GLN A 154 -23.01 -27.03 -11.80
N VAL A 155 -23.74 -27.17 -12.89
CA VAL A 155 -23.19 -27.56 -14.20
C VAL A 155 -23.15 -26.32 -15.09
N GLN A 156 -21.97 -25.99 -15.57
CA GLN A 156 -21.68 -24.89 -16.48
C GLN A 156 -21.72 -25.40 -17.91
N VAL A 157 -22.74 -25.00 -18.66
CA VAL A 157 -22.91 -25.39 -20.06
C VAL A 157 -22.32 -24.31 -20.96
N ILE A 158 -21.45 -24.74 -21.87
CA ILE A 158 -20.93 -23.97 -22.99
C ILE A 158 -21.64 -24.45 -24.25
N LEU A 159 -22.02 -23.51 -25.12
CA LEU A 159 -22.54 -23.77 -26.46
C LEU A 159 -21.56 -23.21 -27.50
N GLU A 160 -21.71 -23.64 -28.75
CA GLU A 160 -20.84 -23.22 -29.86
C GLU A 160 -20.79 -21.69 -30.03
N GLU A 161 -21.86 -20.97 -29.68
CA GLU A 161 -21.92 -19.51 -29.72
C GLU A 161 -20.84 -18.81 -28.87
N HIS A 162 -20.33 -19.48 -27.83
CA HIS A 162 -19.30 -18.93 -26.94
C HIS A 162 -17.92 -18.92 -27.61
N PHE A 163 -17.73 -19.70 -28.68
CA PHE A 163 -16.45 -19.81 -29.38
C PHE A 163 -16.24 -18.67 -30.39
N TYR A 164 -17.31 -18.11 -30.98
CA TYR A 164 -17.20 -17.15 -32.09
C TYR A 164 -16.44 -15.85 -31.77
N LEU A 165 -16.52 -15.38 -30.52
CA LEU A 165 -15.88 -14.12 -30.11
C LEU A 165 -14.51 -14.33 -29.47
N HIS A 166 -14.08 -15.58 -29.28
CA HIS A 166 -12.85 -15.87 -28.58
C HIS A 166 -11.63 -15.54 -29.45
N GLN A 167 -10.74 -14.71 -28.90
CA GLN A 167 -9.52 -14.26 -29.56
C GLN A 167 -8.27 -14.95 -29.01
N GLY A 168 -8.42 -15.79 -27.99
CA GLY A 168 -7.30 -16.43 -27.29
C GLY A 168 -6.97 -17.83 -27.78
N THR A 169 -6.15 -18.48 -26.98
CA THR A 169 -5.86 -19.92 -27.04
C THR A 169 -7.03 -20.71 -26.44
N ASP A 170 -7.17 -21.98 -26.77
CA ASP A 170 -8.32 -22.84 -26.48
C ASP A 170 -9.63 -22.29 -27.06
N LEU A 171 -10.78 -22.87 -26.70
CA LEU A 171 -12.07 -22.48 -27.29
C LEU A 171 -12.70 -21.28 -26.57
N ILE A 172 -12.38 -21.09 -25.30
CA ILE A 172 -12.89 -20.01 -24.45
C ILE A 172 -11.82 -19.53 -23.46
N ASP A 173 -12.04 -18.36 -22.88
CA ASP A 173 -11.38 -17.94 -21.64
C ASP A 173 -12.26 -18.37 -20.45
N PRO A 174 -11.87 -19.37 -19.63
CA PRO A 174 -12.71 -19.88 -18.56
C PRO A 174 -13.12 -18.82 -17.52
N ASP A 175 -12.36 -17.74 -17.43
CA ASP A 175 -12.57 -16.66 -16.47
C ASP A 175 -13.52 -15.56 -16.97
N LYS A 176 -13.70 -15.46 -18.29
CA LYS A 176 -14.55 -14.45 -18.94
C LYS A 176 -15.78 -15.06 -19.61
N CYS A 177 -15.82 -16.39 -19.75
CA CYS A 177 -16.94 -17.09 -20.37
C CYS A 177 -18.22 -16.91 -19.54
N ASN A 178 -19.30 -16.55 -20.22
CA ASN A 178 -20.62 -16.44 -19.61
C ASN A 178 -21.38 -17.77 -19.72
N TYR A 179 -21.13 -18.69 -18.80
CA TYR A 179 -21.74 -20.02 -18.82
C TYR A 179 -23.27 -19.98 -18.61
N ARG A 180 -23.97 -20.92 -19.25
CA ARG A 180 -25.36 -21.25 -18.87
C ARG A 180 -25.32 -22.20 -17.67
N ASN A 181 -25.74 -21.72 -16.50
CA ASN A 181 -25.65 -22.47 -15.25
C ASN A 181 -26.91 -23.29 -14.99
N PHE A 182 -26.73 -24.59 -14.75
CA PHE A 182 -27.79 -25.53 -14.39
C PHE A 182 -27.55 -26.06 -12.98
N LYS A 183 -28.55 -25.88 -12.10
CA LYS A 183 -28.53 -26.46 -10.75
C LYS A 183 -29.16 -27.85 -10.80
N VAL A 184 -28.35 -28.88 -10.56
CA VAL A 184 -28.79 -30.28 -10.62
C VAL A 184 -28.45 -31.00 -9.31
N ARG A 185 -29.24 -32.03 -8.95
CA ARG A 185 -28.90 -32.91 -7.82
C ARG A 185 -27.63 -33.68 -8.17
N LYS A 186 -26.72 -33.82 -7.21
CA LYS A 186 -25.47 -34.58 -7.37
C LYS A 186 -25.71 -36.04 -7.79
N THR A 187 -26.81 -36.62 -7.31
CA THR A 187 -27.26 -37.99 -7.61
C THR A 187 -28.15 -38.09 -8.84
N ALA A 188 -28.41 -37.00 -9.57
CA ALA A 188 -29.08 -37.12 -10.87
C ALA A 188 -28.16 -37.87 -11.83
N THR A 189 -28.72 -38.60 -12.77
CA THR A 189 -27.97 -39.25 -13.85
C THR A 189 -27.63 -38.25 -14.96
N LEU A 190 -26.63 -38.57 -15.79
CA LEU A 190 -26.32 -37.74 -16.96
C LEU A 190 -27.51 -37.65 -17.93
N SER A 191 -28.27 -38.74 -18.14
CA SER A 191 -29.50 -38.70 -18.95
C SER A 191 -30.51 -37.67 -18.44
N GLU A 192 -30.78 -37.65 -17.13
CA GLU A 192 -31.71 -36.66 -16.53
C GLU A 192 -31.20 -35.22 -16.70
N LEU A 193 -29.88 -35.01 -16.61
CA LEU A 193 -29.27 -33.71 -16.88
C LEU A 193 -29.43 -33.32 -18.35
N MET A 194 -29.20 -34.24 -19.29
CA MET A 194 -29.34 -33.97 -20.72
C MET A 194 -30.79 -33.67 -21.11
N GLU A 195 -31.78 -34.35 -20.52
CA GLU A 195 -33.20 -34.02 -20.68
C GLU A 195 -33.52 -32.61 -20.17
N LEU A 196 -33.01 -32.23 -19.00
CA LEU A 196 -33.18 -30.90 -18.44
C LEU A 196 -32.58 -29.82 -19.37
N ILE A 197 -31.37 -30.04 -19.87
CA ILE A 197 -30.69 -29.14 -20.81
C ILE A 197 -31.48 -29.04 -22.11
N ALA A 198 -31.90 -30.17 -22.69
CA ALA A 198 -32.67 -30.24 -23.93
C ALA A 198 -33.96 -29.41 -23.84
N VAL A 199 -34.74 -29.60 -22.77
CA VAL A 199 -35.98 -28.84 -22.52
C VAL A 199 -35.72 -27.35 -22.40
N GLN A 200 -34.68 -26.95 -21.66
CA GLN A 200 -34.38 -25.54 -21.42
C GLN A 200 -33.77 -24.84 -22.64
N LEU A 201 -33.04 -25.57 -23.49
CA LEU A 201 -32.49 -25.05 -24.73
C LEU A 201 -33.49 -25.12 -25.91
N GLY A 202 -34.58 -25.89 -25.77
CA GLY A 202 -35.59 -26.05 -26.81
C GLY A 202 -35.20 -27.04 -27.91
N PHE A 203 -34.37 -28.04 -27.59
CA PHE A 203 -33.93 -29.08 -28.52
C PHE A 203 -34.45 -30.47 -28.12
N PRO A 204 -34.66 -31.39 -29.07
CA PRO A 204 -34.74 -32.82 -28.76
C PRO A 204 -33.43 -33.34 -28.16
N VAL A 205 -33.49 -34.33 -27.27
CA VAL A 205 -32.28 -34.94 -26.69
C VAL A 205 -31.35 -35.56 -27.76
N THR A 206 -31.90 -36.06 -28.87
CA THR A 206 -31.13 -36.61 -29.99
C THR A 206 -30.42 -35.56 -30.84
N ALA A 207 -30.77 -34.28 -30.65
CA ALA A 207 -30.19 -33.16 -31.37
C ALA A 207 -29.04 -32.49 -30.59
N ILE A 208 -28.67 -33.03 -29.43
CA ILE A 208 -27.60 -32.50 -28.58
C ILE A 208 -26.63 -33.60 -28.14
N ARG A 209 -25.35 -33.26 -27.97
CA ARG A 209 -24.30 -34.18 -27.50
C ARG A 209 -23.41 -33.50 -26.45
N PRO A 210 -23.19 -34.11 -25.28
CA PRO A 210 -22.34 -33.53 -24.27
C PRO A 210 -20.88 -33.93 -24.47
N TRP A 211 -19.98 -32.97 -24.31
CA TRP A 211 -18.54 -33.14 -24.29
C TRP A 211 -18.00 -32.62 -22.96
N HIS A 212 -17.21 -33.43 -22.26
CA HIS A 212 -16.65 -33.05 -20.97
C HIS A 212 -15.51 -32.06 -21.19
N MET A 213 -15.57 -30.87 -20.59
CA MET A 213 -14.46 -29.93 -20.65
C MET A 213 -13.44 -30.25 -19.55
N ALA A 214 -12.25 -30.66 -19.95
CA ALA A 214 -11.18 -31.07 -19.04
C ALA A 214 -9.93 -30.22 -19.21
N LEU A 215 -9.21 -30.01 -18.10
CA LEU A 215 -7.85 -29.45 -18.13
C LEU A 215 -6.86 -30.58 -18.42
N ARG A 216 -6.22 -30.55 -19.60
CA ARG A 216 -5.20 -31.51 -19.99
C ARG A 216 -3.88 -31.27 -19.24
N THR A 217 -2.97 -32.24 -19.28
CA THR A 217 -1.63 -32.17 -18.62
C THR A 217 -0.81 -30.96 -19.06
N ASN A 218 -0.98 -30.52 -20.30
CA ASN A 218 -0.34 -29.35 -20.90
C ASN A 218 -1.01 -27.99 -20.55
N GLN A 219 -1.98 -28.00 -19.62
CA GLN A 219 -2.74 -26.83 -19.16
C GLN A 219 -3.68 -26.20 -20.19
N THR A 220 -4.13 -26.98 -21.20
CA THR A 220 -5.21 -26.58 -22.11
C THR A 220 -6.56 -27.05 -21.61
N PHE A 221 -7.61 -26.27 -21.84
CA PHE A 221 -8.99 -26.60 -21.48
C PHE A 221 -9.78 -26.98 -22.73
N ARG A 222 -9.94 -28.29 -22.97
CA ARG A 222 -10.48 -28.85 -24.21
C ARG A 222 -11.64 -29.81 -23.97
N PRO A 223 -12.57 -29.95 -24.94
CA PRO A 223 -13.62 -30.97 -24.89
C PRO A 223 -13.01 -32.37 -25.00
N ASN A 224 -13.52 -33.32 -24.23
CA ASN A 224 -13.23 -34.74 -24.31
C ASN A 224 -14.55 -35.51 -24.46
N VAL A 225 -14.50 -36.68 -25.09
CA VAL A 225 -15.65 -37.57 -25.26
C VAL A 225 -16.22 -38.03 -23.90
N ILE A 226 -17.54 -38.15 -23.84
CA ILE A 226 -18.27 -38.81 -22.74
C ILE A 226 -18.83 -40.12 -23.29
N ASP A 227 -18.61 -41.24 -22.59
CA ASP A 227 -19.04 -42.54 -23.06
C ASP A 227 -20.55 -42.74 -22.92
N GLU A 228 -21.17 -43.47 -23.85
CA GLU A 228 -22.60 -43.80 -23.77
C GLU A 228 -22.94 -44.57 -22.48
N ALA A 229 -22.01 -45.38 -21.97
CA ALA A 229 -22.15 -46.09 -20.70
C ALA A 229 -22.29 -45.13 -19.51
N ASP A 230 -21.71 -43.93 -19.60
CA ASP A 230 -21.75 -42.91 -18.56
C ASP A 230 -23.10 -42.19 -18.47
N MET A 231 -23.98 -42.34 -19.46
CA MET A 231 -25.33 -41.76 -19.44
C MET A 231 -26.14 -42.16 -18.19
N SER A 232 -25.87 -43.35 -17.66
CA SER A 232 -26.52 -43.88 -16.45
C SER A 232 -25.82 -43.51 -15.13
N ARG A 233 -24.62 -42.93 -15.18
CA ARG A 233 -23.84 -42.56 -13.99
C ARG A 233 -24.32 -41.24 -13.41
N HIS A 234 -24.05 -41.05 -12.12
CA HIS A 234 -24.41 -39.81 -11.43
C HIS A 234 -23.49 -38.66 -11.83
N VAL A 235 -24.07 -37.45 -11.95
CA VAL A 235 -23.35 -36.23 -12.34
C VAL A 235 -22.13 -35.96 -11.44
N GLN A 236 -22.24 -36.21 -10.13
CA GLN A 236 -21.11 -36.02 -9.20
C GLN A 236 -19.91 -36.91 -9.52
N ASP A 237 -20.14 -38.12 -10.04
CA ASP A 237 -19.09 -39.10 -10.33
C ASP A 237 -18.39 -38.80 -11.66
N LEU A 238 -19.07 -38.11 -12.58
CA LEU A 238 -18.51 -37.64 -13.86
C LEU A 238 -17.80 -36.30 -13.74
N SER A 239 -18.12 -35.52 -12.71
CA SER A 239 -17.48 -34.24 -12.43
C SER A 239 -16.17 -34.33 -11.67
N ASP A 240 -15.70 -35.54 -11.35
CA ASP A 240 -14.55 -35.79 -10.47
C ASP A 240 -14.64 -35.02 -9.13
N GLN A 241 -15.87 -34.90 -8.59
CA GLN A 241 -16.17 -34.15 -7.36
C GLN A 241 -15.78 -32.66 -7.41
N ALA A 242 -15.65 -32.07 -8.60
CA ALA A 242 -15.42 -30.64 -8.75
C ALA A 242 -16.59 -29.82 -8.17
N GLY A 243 -16.27 -28.61 -7.68
CA GLY A 243 -17.29 -27.69 -7.15
C GLY A 243 -18.33 -27.26 -8.20
N SER A 244 -17.93 -27.23 -9.47
CA SER A 244 -18.79 -27.07 -10.64
C SER A 244 -18.27 -27.93 -11.79
N TRP A 245 -19.17 -28.52 -12.57
CA TRP A 245 -18.80 -29.32 -13.73
C TRP A 245 -19.03 -28.54 -15.02
N THR A 246 -18.04 -28.47 -15.92
CA THR A 246 -18.17 -27.74 -17.18
C THR A 246 -18.28 -28.71 -18.33
N ILE A 247 -19.30 -28.51 -19.18
CA ILE A 247 -19.53 -29.32 -20.38
C ILE A 247 -19.78 -28.42 -21.59
N PHE A 248 -19.27 -28.83 -22.74
CA PHE A 248 -19.69 -28.28 -24.02
C PHE A 248 -20.87 -29.11 -24.53
N VAL A 249 -21.99 -28.46 -24.83
CA VAL A 249 -23.16 -29.12 -25.43
C VAL A 249 -23.20 -28.72 -26.89
N GLU A 250 -22.86 -29.68 -27.74
CA GLU A 250 -23.01 -29.57 -29.18
C GLU A 250 -24.49 -29.66 -29.54
N THR A 251 -24.92 -28.87 -30.51
CA THR A 251 -26.31 -28.81 -30.98
C THR A 251 -26.34 -28.86 -32.50
N VAL A 252 -27.40 -29.41 -33.09
CA VAL A 252 -27.63 -29.30 -34.54
C VAL A 252 -27.67 -27.84 -35.00
N ASN A 253 -27.19 -27.56 -36.21
CA ASN A 253 -27.33 -26.24 -36.82
C ASN A 253 -28.80 -25.96 -37.14
N ALA A 254 -29.27 -24.74 -36.84
CA ALA A 254 -30.65 -24.34 -37.12
C ALA A 254 -31.01 -24.36 -38.63
N ASP A 255 -29.99 -24.28 -39.49
CA ASP A 255 -30.13 -24.29 -40.95
C ASP A 255 -30.06 -25.70 -41.56
N ASP A 256 -29.71 -26.74 -40.78
CA ASP A 256 -29.67 -28.11 -41.27
C ASP A 256 -31.08 -28.70 -41.34
N SER A 257 -31.38 -29.38 -42.45
CA SER A 257 -32.67 -30.06 -42.65
C SER A 257 -32.83 -31.31 -41.79
N ASP A 258 -31.74 -31.82 -41.22
CA ASP A 258 -31.72 -33.02 -40.40
C ASP A 258 -31.85 -32.67 -38.91
N SER A 259 -32.70 -33.39 -38.19
CA SER A 259 -33.02 -33.05 -36.79
C SER A 259 -32.09 -33.73 -35.77
N ASN A 260 -31.08 -34.48 -36.24
CA ASN A 260 -30.17 -35.26 -35.38
C ASN A 260 -28.72 -34.90 -35.66
N LEU A 261 -27.88 -35.02 -34.62
CA LEU A 261 -26.43 -34.88 -34.78
C LEU A 261 -25.84 -36.05 -35.58
N PRO A 262 -24.76 -35.82 -36.36
CA PRO A 262 -24.08 -36.88 -37.08
C PRO A 262 -23.60 -37.99 -36.14
N PHE A 263 -23.56 -39.22 -36.64
CA PHE A 263 -22.93 -40.33 -35.93
C PHE A 263 -21.44 -40.03 -35.73
N PHE A 264 -20.92 -40.37 -34.56
CA PHE A 264 -19.52 -40.21 -34.18
C PHE A 264 -19.01 -41.55 -33.68
N ASP A 265 -18.07 -42.15 -34.42
CA ASP A 265 -17.41 -43.38 -34.01
C ASP A 265 -16.14 -43.07 -33.22
N ARG A 266 -16.20 -43.15 -31.88
CA ARG A 266 -15.05 -42.85 -31.01
C ARG A 266 -13.79 -43.69 -31.29
N GLU A 267 -13.90 -44.83 -31.99
CA GLU A 267 -12.74 -45.68 -32.31
C GLU A 267 -12.03 -45.25 -33.61
N SER A 268 -12.72 -44.53 -34.50
CA SER A 268 -12.21 -44.21 -35.84
C SER A 268 -12.30 -42.73 -36.22
N ASP A 269 -13.15 -41.96 -35.54
CA ASP A 269 -13.36 -40.53 -35.74
C ASP A 269 -12.71 -39.71 -34.61
N VAL A 270 -12.38 -38.46 -34.91
CA VAL A 270 -11.92 -37.45 -33.95
C VAL A 270 -12.68 -36.14 -34.17
N LEU A 271 -13.02 -35.45 -33.09
CA LEU A 271 -13.59 -34.11 -33.11
C LEU A 271 -12.48 -33.03 -33.19
N ILE A 272 -12.40 -32.32 -34.31
CA ILE A 272 -11.43 -31.23 -34.52
C ILE A 272 -12.12 -29.87 -34.63
N PHE A 273 -11.53 -28.86 -34.02
CA PHE A 273 -11.97 -27.46 -34.05
C PHE A 273 -11.07 -26.63 -34.97
N PHE A 274 -11.65 -25.65 -35.66
CA PHE A 274 -10.92 -24.84 -36.63
C PHE A 274 -10.92 -23.36 -36.27
N LYS A 275 -9.76 -22.71 -36.40
CA LYS A 275 -9.62 -21.26 -36.26
C LYS A 275 -8.92 -20.66 -37.48
N LEU A 276 -9.51 -19.60 -38.03
CA LEU A 276 -8.89 -18.80 -39.08
C LEU A 276 -8.24 -17.56 -38.47
N TYR A 277 -6.96 -17.35 -38.76
CA TYR A 277 -6.27 -16.10 -38.46
C TYR A 277 -6.24 -15.19 -39.69
N ASP A 278 -6.67 -13.94 -39.51
CA ASP A 278 -6.52 -12.88 -40.50
C ASP A 278 -5.38 -11.91 -40.07
N PRO A 279 -4.23 -11.91 -40.79
CA PRO A 279 -3.12 -11.00 -40.53
C PRO A 279 -3.43 -9.50 -40.74
N PHE A 280 -4.41 -9.16 -41.56
CA PHE A 280 -4.77 -7.78 -41.86
C PHE A 280 -5.64 -7.17 -40.75
N GLU A 281 -6.60 -7.96 -40.25
CA GLU A 281 -7.48 -7.55 -39.14
C GLU A 281 -6.87 -7.86 -37.76
N LYS A 282 -5.81 -8.68 -37.69
CA LYS A 282 -5.21 -9.19 -36.45
C LYS A 282 -6.24 -9.90 -35.58
N LYS A 283 -7.06 -10.74 -36.22
CA LYS A 283 -8.23 -11.37 -35.62
C LYS A 283 -8.21 -12.88 -35.80
N LEU A 284 -8.62 -13.61 -34.76
CA LEU A 284 -8.98 -15.02 -34.85
C LEU A 284 -10.50 -15.16 -35.02
N SER A 285 -10.91 -16.04 -35.93
CA SER A 285 -12.30 -16.38 -36.16
C SER A 285 -12.47 -17.88 -36.00
N TYR A 286 -13.46 -18.30 -35.21
CA TYR A 286 -13.84 -19.70 -35.10
C TYR A 286 -14.57 -20.15 -36.38
N ILE A 287 -14.16 -21.30 -36.95
CA ILE A 287 -14.63 -21.83 -38.24
C ILE A 287 -15.35 -23.19 -38.05
N GLY A 288 -16.01 -23.33 -36.90
CA GLY A 288 -16.75 -24.55 -36.55
C GLY A 288 -15.84 -25.71 -36.16
N HIS A 289 -16.48 -26.85 -35.98
CA HIS A 289 -15.84 -28.12 -35.70
C HIS A 289 -16.26 -29.17 -36.75
N GLN A 290 -15.64 -30.35 -36.72
CA GLN A 290 -16.00 -31.46 -37.60
C GLN A 290 -15.56 -32.81 -37.00
N TYR A 291 -16.37 -33.86 -37.20
CA TYR A 291 -15.94 -35.25 -37.02
C TYR A 291 -15.17 -35.73 -38.23
N ILE A 292 -13.95 -36.20 -38.01
CA ILE A 292 -13.04 -36.57 -39.07
C ILE A 292 -12.49 -37.96 -38.78
N PRO A 293 -12.56 -38.91 -39.73
CA PRO A 293 -11.88 -40.18 -39.57
C PRO A 293 -10.38 -39.95 -39.38
N MET A 294 -9.77 -40.56 -38.36
CA MET A 294 -8.36 -40.33 -37.97
C MET A 294 -7.36 -40.56 -39.12
N GLN A 295 -7.69 -41.47 -40.05
CA GLN A 295 -6.89 -41.80 -41.24
C GLN A 295 -7.03 -40.80 -42.40
N THR A 296 -7.85 -39.76 -42.24
CA THR A 296 -8.06 -38.74 -43.28
C THR A 296 -6.79 -37.92 -43.46
N LYS A 297 -6.37 -37.73 -44.71
CA LYS A 297 -5.24 -36.86 -45.04
C LYS A 297 -5.62 -35.39 -44.93
N LEU A 298 -4.78 -34.57 -44.30
CA LEU A 298 -5.05 -33.15 -44.10
C LEU A 298 -5.27 -32.39 -45.43
N ARG A 299 -4.59 -32.79 -46.51
CA ARG A 299 -4.80 -32.23 -47.86
C ARG A 299 -6.25 -32.33 -48.33
N GLY A 300 -6.96 -33.40 -47.95
CA GLY A 300 -8.37 -33.60 -48.28
C GLY A 300 -9.29 -32.56 -47.63
N LEU A 301 -8.85 -31.94 -46.53
CA LEU A 301 -9.62 -30.94 -45.78
C LEU A 301 -9.43 -29.52 -46.33
N MET A 302 -8.39 -29.27 -47.13
CA MET A 302 -8.04 -27.90 -47.59
C MET A 302 -9.16 -27.22 -48.38
N ALA A 303 -9.86 -27.97 -49.23
CA ALA A 303 -10.97 -27.43 -50.02
C ALA A 303 -12.13 -26.99 -49.12
N GLU A 304 -12.42 -27.75 -48.06
CA GLU A 304 -13.47 -27.44 -47.09
C GLU A 304 -13.06 -26.25 -46.21
N LEU A 305 -11.81 -26.19 -45.74
CA LEU A 305 -11.30 -25.04 -44.99
C LEU A 305 -11.37 -23.75 -45.81
N ASN A 306 -11.00 -23.80 -47.10
CA ASN A 306 -11.14 -22.66 -48.00
C ASN A 306 -12.61 -22.24 -48.15
N LYS A 307 -13.52 -23.19 -48.33
CA LYS A 307 -14.96 -22.92 -48.43
C LYS A 307 -15.50 -22.26 -47.17
N ARG A 308 -15.19 -22.80 -45.98
CA ARG A 308 -15.65 -22.24 -44.69
C ARG A 308 -15.04 -20.86 -44.41
N ALA A 309 -13.81 -20.62 -44.84
CA ALA A 309 -13.16 -19.30 -44.75
C ALA A 309 -13.63 -18.30 -45.82
N GLY A 310 -14.50 -18.70 -46.76
CA GLY A 310 -14.94 -17.85 -47.88
C GLY A 310 -13.86 -17.58 -48.93
N PHE A 311 -12.82 -18.41 -48.98
CA PHE A 311 -11.73 -18.31 -49.95
C PHE A 311 -12.00 -19.12 -51.22
N PRO A 312 -11.38 -18.77 -52.36
CA PRO A 312 -11.33 -19.63 -53.53
C PRO A 312 -10.77 -21.02 -53.18
N GLN A 313 -11.34 -22.08 -53.75
CA GLN A 313 -11.10 -23.48 -53.38
C GLN A 313 -9.62 -23.91 -53.34
N ASN A 314 -8.78 -23.33 -54.20
CA ASN A 314 -7.36 -23.65 -54.33
C ASN A 314 -6.44 -22.58 -53.70
N THR A 315 -6.95 -21.77 -52.79
CA THR A 315 -6.13 -20.76 -52.09
C THR A 315 -5.09 -21.49 -51.23
N PRO A 316 -3.79 -21.17 -51.37
CA PRO A 316 -2.77 -21.76 -50.51
C PRO A 316 -2.93 -21.31 -49.06
N LEU A 317 -2.93 -22.28 -48.14
CA LEU A 317 -3.09 -22.06 -46.71
C LEU A 317 -1.82 -22.44 -45.95
N LEU A 318 -1.53 -21.73 -44.87
CA LEU A 318 -0.63 -22.16 -43.82
C LEU A 318 -1.48 -22.78 -42.71
N VAL A 319 -1.08 -23.95 -42.22
CA VAL A 319 -1.82 -24.72 -41.24
C VAL A 319 -0.94 -24.99 -40.03
N PHE A 320 -1.52 -24.88 -38.85
CA PHE A 320 -0.84 -24.99 -37.59
C PHE A 320 -1.68 -25.78 -36.59
N GLU A 321 -1.04 -26.57 -35.76
CA GLU A 321 -1.65 -27.18 -34.59
C GLU A 321 -1.48 -26.26 -33.38
N GLU A 322 -2.59 -25.94 -32.72
CA GLU A 322 -2.60 -25.25 -31.44
C GLU A 322 -2.48 -26.25 -30.28
N VAL A 323 -1.23 -26.66 -30.01
CA VAL A 323 -0.92 -27.65 -28.95
C VAL A 323 -1.19 -27.08 -27.55
N LYS A 324 -0.69 -25.86 -27.27
CA LYS A 324 -0.88 -25.16 -25.98
C LYS A 324 -0.53 -23.67 -26.12
N PRO A 325 -0.81 -22.80 -25.13
CA PRO A 325 -0.65 -21.35 -25.29
C PRO A 325 0.73 -20.84 -25.72
N THR A 326 1.79 -21.60 -25.50
CA THR A 326 3.17 -21.23 -25.85
C THR A 326 3.75 -22.03 -27.02
N LEU A 327 3.01 -22.98 -27.57
CA LEU A 327 3.48 -23.90 -28.61
C LEU A 327 2.43 -24.01 -29.71
N LEU A 328 2.82 -23.51 -30.88
CA LEU A 328 2.06 -23.59 -32.12
C LEU A 328 2.94 -24.24 -33.17
N GLU A 329 2.58 -25.45 -33.59
CA GLU A 329 3.38 -26.27 -34.51
C GLU A 329 2.89 -26.09 -35.94
N ALA A 330 3.81 -25.97 -36.89
CA ALA A 330 3.45 -25.75 -38.29
C ALA A 330 3.33 -27.10 -38.99
N ILE A 331 2.21 -27.36 -39.66
CA ILE A 331 1.98 -28.62 -40.37
C ILE A 331 2.39 -28.43 -41.83
N THR A 332 3.53 -29.02 -42.21
CA THR A 332 4.07 -28.91 -43.58
C THR A 332 3.72 -30.11 -44.47
N GLU A 333 3.57 -31.31 -43.89
CA GLU A 333 3.35 -32.56 -44.64
C GLU A 333 1.85 -32.87 -44.81
N LEU A 334 1.13 -32.11 -45.64
CA LEU A 334 -0.33 -32.24 -45.77
C LEU A 334 -0.84 -33.61 -46.30
N ASP A 335 0.05 -34.46 -46.83
CA ASP A 335 -0.31 -35.75 -47.45
C ASP A 335 -0.36 -36.93 -46.49
N ASP A 336 0.01 -36.72 -45.23
CA ASP A 336 -0.09 -37.70 -44.16
C ASP A 336 -1.47 -37.66 -43.47
N PRO A 337 -1.89 -38.78 -42.85
CA PRO A 337 -3.11 -38.85 -42.05
C PRO A 337 -2.99 -38.05 -40.75
N LEU A 338 -4.13 -37.64 -40.16
CA LEU A 338 -4.17 -36.79 -38.96
C LEU A 338 -3.46 -37.42 -37.75
N ASP A 339 -3.64 -38.72 -37.53
CA ASP A 339 -3.04 -39.47 -36.41
C ASP A 339 -1.50 -39.52 -36.46
N LYS A 340 -0.91 -39.32 -37.65
CA LYS A 340 0.54 -39.21 -37.85
C LYS A 340 1.02 -37.76 -37.77
N LEU A 341 0.15 -36.79 -38.08
CA LEU A 341 0.49 -35.37 -38.17
C LEU A 341 0.42 -34.63 -36.84
N LEU A 342 -0.58 -34.95 -36.02
CA LEU A 342 -0.77 -34.36 -34.70
C LEU A 342 -0.21 -35.31 -33.65
N ASP A 343 0.72 -34.82 -32.84
CA ASP A 343 1.26 -35.59 -31.72
C ASP A 343 0.17 -35.76 -30.65
N GLU A 344 -0.15 -37.01 -30.30
CA GLU A 344 -1.23 -37.35 -29.36
C GLU A 344 -2.61 -36.83 -29.79
N LEU A 345 -3.01 -37.11 -31.04
CA LEU A 345 -4.34 -36.76 -31.59
C LEU A 345 -5.47 -37.11 -30.60
N MET A 346 -6.26 -36.10 -30.24
CA MET A 346 -7.38 -36.22 -29.30
C MET A 346 -8.59 -35.39 -29.75
N ASP A 347 -9.79 -35.78 -29.28
CA ASP A 347 -10.98 -34.94 -29.39
C ASP A 347 -10.73 -33.58 -28.76
N GLY A 348 -11.14 -32.51 -29.43
CA GLY A 348 -10.93 -31.15 -28.95
C GLY A 348 -9.63 -30.51 -29.44
N ASP A 349 -8.83 -31.18 -30.28
CA ASP A 349 -7.67 -30.57 -30.91
C ASP A 349 -8.07 -29.42 -31.85
N ILE A 350 -7.20 -28.40 -31.94
CA ILE A 350 -7.48 -27.16 -32.66
C ILE A 350 -6.47 -26.99 -33.78
N ILE A 351 -6.99 -26.89 -34.99
CA ILE A 351 -6.21 -26.51 -36.17
C ILE A 351 -6.44 -25.04 -36.46
N CYS A 352 -5.37 -24.25 -36.32
CA CYS A 352 -5.31 -22.87 -36.76
C CYS A 352 -4.83 -22.81 -38.21
N PHE A 353 -5.45 -21.99 -39.05
CA PHE A 353 -4.97 -21.78 -40.41
C PHE A 353 -5.10 -20.32 -40.82
N GLN A 354 -4.35 -19.95 -41.86
CA GLN A 354 -4.41 -18.62 -42.46
C GLN A 354 -4.09 -18.69 -43.94
N LYS A 355 -4.48 -17.66 -44.69
CA LYS A 355 -4.03 -17.48 -46.07
C LYS A 355 -2.51 -17.33 -46.12
N TYR A 356 -1.86 -18.03 -47.05
CA TYR A 356 -0.45 -17.80 -47.35
C TYR A 356 -0.26 -16.41 -47.96
N LEU A 357 0.68 -15.64 -47.41
CA LEU A 357 1.07 -14.33 -47.92
C LEU A 357 2.51 -14.36 -48.44
N PRO A 358 2.81 -13.77 -49.60
CA PRO A 358 4.19 -13.58 -50.05
C PRO A 358 5.00 -12.77 -49.03
N GLN A 359 6.30 -13.06 -48.92
CA GLN A 359 7.20 -12.43 -47.93
C GLN A 359 7.17 -10.88 -47.99
N SER A 360 7.03 -10.30 -49.19
CA SER A 360 6.96 -8.86 -49.39
C SER A 360 5.72 -8.20 -48.79
N GLU A 361 4.59 -8.92 -48.72
CA GLU A 361 3.37 -8.46 -48.08
C GLU A 361 3.42 -8.71 -46.57
N ALA A 362 3.84 -9.92 -46.16
CA ALA A 362 3.96 -10.28 -44.75
C ALA A 362 4.88 -9.31 -43.98
N ALA A 363 6.01 -8.89 -44.56
CA ALA A 363 6.94 -7.95 -43.91
C ALA A 363 6.37 -6.55 -43.64
N ARG A 364 5.21 -6.19 -44.22
CA ARG A 364 4.53 -4.91 -43.99
C ARG A 364 3.50 -4.99 -42.85
N LEU A 365 3.19 -6.19 -42.38
CA LEU A 365 2.21 -6.42 -41.32
C LEU A 365 2.93 -6.52 -39.98
N GLU A 366 2.28 -6.04 -38.92
CA GLU A 366 2.82 -6.12 -37.56
C GLU A 366 2.77 -7.55 -37.00
N LEU A 367 1.72 -8.30 -37.34
CA LEU A 367 1.49 -9.68 -36.92
C LEU A 367 1.17 -10.54 -38.16
N PRO A 368 2.16 -10.81 -39.04
CA PRO A 368 1.97 -11.51 -40.32
C PRO A 368 1.43 -12.93 -40.21
N ASN A 369 1.56 -13.57 -39.05
CA ASN A 369 1.12 -14.94 -38.85
C ASN A 369 0.56 -15.20 -37.45
N VAL A 370 -0.21 -16.28 -37.33
CA VAL A 370 -0.88 -16.67 -36.09
C VAL A 370 0.10 -16.96 -34.94
N ARG A 371 1.33 -17.41 -35.24
CA ARG A 371 2.37 -17.62 -34.24
C ARG A 371 2.80 -16.31 -33.59
N GLU A 372 3.00 -15.27 -34.39
CA GLU A 372 3.32 -13.92 -33.90
C GLU A 372 2.14 -13.31 -33.15
N TYR A 373 0.91 -13.55 -33.62
CA TYR A 373 -0.31 -13.14 -32.92
C TYR A 373 -0.43 -13.74 -31.51
N PHE A 374 -0.27 -15.06 -31.37
CA PHE A 374 -0.30 -15.69 -30.03
C PHE A 374 0.86 -15.21 -29.14
N ARG A 375 2.05 -15.00 -29.70
CA ARG A 375 3.17 -14.40 -28.97
C ARG A 375 2.85 -12.98 -28.51
N TYR A 376 2.17 -12.18 -29.31
CA TYR A 376 1.70 -10.86 -28.93
C TYR A 376 0.68 -10.97 -27.79
N LEU A 377 -0.37 -11.79 -27.92
CA LEU A 377 -1.38 -12.00 -26.88
C LEU A 377 -0.78 -12.45 -25.54
N GLN A 378 0.20 -13.36 -25.56
CA GLN A 378 0.86 -13.84 -24.34
C GLN A 378 1.57 -12.71 -23.57
N ASN A 379 2.12 -11.74 -24.30
CA ASN A 379 2.82 -10.61 -23.69
C ASN A 379 1.91 -9.41 -23.49
N ARG A 380 0.70 -9.39 -24.07
CA ARG A 380 -0.26 -8.31 -23.93
C ARG A 380 -0.74 -8.20 -22.50
N VAL A 381 -0.80 -6.98 -21.98
CA VAL A 381 -1.31 -6.69 -20.65
C VAL A 381 -2.00 -5.34 -20.64
N GLU A 382 -3.18 -5.27 -20.03
CA GLU A 382 -3.81 -4.02 -19.67
C GLU A 382 -3.32 -3.57 -18.29
N VAL A 383 -2.84 -2.34 -18.20
CA VAL A 383 -2.35 -1.72 -16.96
C VAL A 383 -3.12 -0.45 -16.70
N LEU A 384 -3.73 -0.36 -15.53
CA LEU A 384 -4.36 0.85 -15.02
C LEU A 384 -3.29 1.79 -14.45
N PHE A 385 -3.20 3.00 -14.97
CA PHE A 385 -2.31 4.06 -14.46
C PHE A 385 -3.11 5.09 -13.69
N CYS A 386 -2.73 5.34 -12.43
CA CYS A 386 -3.34 6.37 -11.58
C CYS A 386 -2.30 7.41 -11.14
N ASP A 387 -2.69 8.68 -11.11
CA ASP A 387 -1.91 9.76 -10.56
C ASP A 387 -1.87 9.63 -9.03
N LYS A 388 -0.65 9.56 -8.48
CA LYS A 388 -0.40 9.50 -7.05
C LYS A 388 -0.85 10.77 -6.33
N CYS A 389 -0.85 11.91 -7.01
CA CYS A 389 -1.19 13.20 -6.41
C CYS A 389 -2.69 13.39 -6.21
N ASP A 390 -3.53 12.61 -6.89
CA ASP A 390 -4.98 12.59 -6.71
C ASP A 390 -5.43 11.26 -6.08
N PRO A 391 -5.77 11.23 -4.79
CA PRO A 391 -6.21 10.02 -4.09
C PRO A 391 -7.45 9.35 -4.69
N ASN A 392 -8.25 10.08 -5.47
CA ASN A 392 -9.50 9.60 -6.06
C ASN A 392 -9.40 9.42 -7.58
N ASP A 393 -8.19 9.44 -8.16
CA ASP A 393 -8.02 9.30 -9.60
C ASP A 393 -8.56 7.94 -10.09
N PRO A 394 -9.59 7.92 -10.95
CA PRO A 394 -10.05 6.68 -11.57
C PRO A 394 -8.97 6.06 -12.48
N GLY A 395 -8.00 6.85 -12.91
CA GLY A 395 -6.91 6.44 -13.78
C GLY A 395 -7.35 6.19 -15.22
N PHE A 396 -6.42 5.69 -16.02
CA PHE A 396 -6.65 5.27 -17.41
C PHE A 396 -5.96 3.95 -17.69
N VAL A 397 -6.54 3.12 -18.55
CA VAL A 397 -5.99 1.81 -18.92
C VAL A 397 -5.21 1.94 -20.21
N LEU A 398 -3.97 1.43 -20.21
CA LEU A 398 -3.20 1.23 -21.43
C LEU A 398 -2.94 -0.25 -21.65
N GLU A 399 -3.06 -0.65 -22.92
CA GLU A 399 -2.57 -1.94 -23.38
C GLU A 399 -1.08 -1.82 -23.70
N LEU A 400 -0.27 -2.64 -23.04
CA LEU A 400 1.18 -2.67 -23.13
C LEU A 400 1.67 -4.11 -23.33
N SER A 401 2.97 -4.27 -23.60
CA SER A 401 3.63 -5.56 -23.63
C SER A 401 4.44 -5.78 -22.35
N LEU A 402 4.32 -6.97 -21.76
CA LEU A 402 5.09 -7.43 -20.61
C LEU A 402 6.61 -7.38 -20.84
N LYS A 403 7.05 -7.31 -22.10
CA LYS A 403 8.46 -7.17 -22.48
C LYS A 403 8.96 -5.73 -22.54
N MET A 404 8.07 -4.74 -22.43
CA MET A 404 8.48 -3.34 -22.52
C MET A 404 9.43 -2.97 -21.39
N ASN A 405 10.47 -2.22 -21.72
CA ASN A 405 11.38 -1.62 -20.74
C ASN A 405 10.82 -0.29 -20.19
N TYR A 406 11.54 0.33 -19.24
CA TYR A 406 11.10 1.59 -18.63
C TYR A 406 10.86 2.71 -19.66
N GLU A 407 11.75 2.88 -20.64
CA GLU A 407 11.66 3.96 -21.64
C GLU A 407 10.43 3.80 -22.54
N GLU A 408 10.14 2.57 -22.97
CA GLU A 408 8.97 2.24 -23.80
C GLU A 408 7.66 2.50 -23.05
N ILE A 409 7.60 2.10 -21.76
CA ILE A 409 6.44 2.37 -20.89
C ILE A 409 6.27 3.88 -20.69
N ALA A 410 7.36 4.59 -20.36
CA ALA A 410 7.35 6.03 -20.17
C ALA A 410 6.89 6.76 -21.44
N ALA A 411 7.35 6.34 -22.62
CA ALA A 411 6.92 6.89 -23.90
C ALA A 411 5.43 6.64 -24.20
N ALA A 412 4.93 5.43 -23.92
CA ALA A 412 3.51 5.10 -24.12
C ALA A 412 2.60 5.93 -23.21
N VAL A 413 2.94 6.02 -21.92
CA VAL A 413 2.19 6.80 -20.92
C VAL A 413 2.27 8.29 -21.24
N ALA A 414 3.45 8.80 -21.60
CA ALA A 414 3.65 10.21 -21.93
C ALA A 414 2.85 10.64 -23.16
N ARG A 415 2.75 9.78 -24.18
CA ARG A 415 1.91 10.01 -25.36
C ARG A 415 0.43 10.12 -24.98
N HIS A 416 -0.04 9.30 -24.05
CA HIS A 416 -1.42 9.37 -23.56
C HIS A 416 -1.69 10.66 -22.77
N LEU A 417 -0.72 11.10 -21.97
CA LEU A 417 -0.83 12.26 -21.08
C LEU A 417 -0.47 13.60 -21.75
N ASP A 418 -0.08 13.58 -23.02
CA ASP A 418 0.46 14.73 -23.78
C ASP A 418 1.57 15.46 -23.02
N THR A 419 2.60 14.70 -22.60
CA THR A 419 3.75 15.22 -21.85
C THR A 419 5.05 14.60 -22.34
N HIS A 420 6.19 15.09 -21.82
CA HIS A 420 7.49 14.51 -22.10
C HIS A 420 7.76 13.30 -21.17
N PRO A 421 8.30 12.16 -21.65
CA PRO A 421 8.54 10.97 -20.83
C PRO A 421 9.38 11.22 -19.58
N LYS A 422 10.40 12.09 -19.67
CA LYS A 422 11.23 12.48 -18.53
C LYS A 422 10.50 13.29 -17.45
N LEU A 423 9.30 13.81 -17.71
CA LEU A 423 8.49 14.53 -16.72
C LEU A 423 7.52 13.61 -15.97
N LEU A 424 7.72 12.30 -16.04
CA LEU A 424 6.95 11.29 -15.32
C LEU A 424 7.85 10.54 -14.34
N GLN A 425 7.33 10.29 -13.14
CA GLN A 425 7.91 9.35 -12.19
C GLN A 425 6.91 8.24 -11.90
N PHE A 426 7.33 6.99 -12.06
CA PHE A 426 6.54 5.81 -11.75
C PHE A 426 6.83 5.28 -10.35
N PHE A 427 5.91 4.49 -9.81
CA PHE A 427 6.04 3.86 -8.49
C PHE A 427 5.92 2.35 -8.59
N LYS A 428 6.70 1.64 -7.78
CA LYS A 428 6.63 0.18 -7.65
C LYS A 428 5.26 -0.23 -7.11
N THR A 429 4.81 -1.39 -7.55
CA THR A 429 3.58 -2.04 -7.09
C THR A 429 3.81 -2.68 -5.71
N GLN A 430 2.77 -2.73 -4.86
CA GLN A 430 2.81 -3.35 -3.54
C GLN A 430 1.79 -4.49 -3.46
N SER A 431 2.13 -5.58 -2.77
CA SER A 431 1.34 -6.82 -2.80
C SER A 431 0.07 -6.81 -1.94
N TYR A 432 0.01 -5.99 -0.88
CA TYR A 432 -1.08 -6.04 0.11
C TYR A 432 -1.68 -4.67 0.48
N ARG A 433 -1.12 -3.58 -0.06
CA ARG A 433 -1.61 -2.22 0.19
C ARG A 433 -2.06 -1.62 -1.13
N GLU A 434 -3.28 -1.11 -1.15
CA GLU A 434 -3.79 -0.28 -2.23
C GLU A 434 -3.12 1.09 -2.16
N GLY A 435 -1.97 1.24 -2.81
CA GLY A 435 -1.25 2.51 -2.83
C GLY A 435 0.07 2.46 -3.59
N PRO A 436 0.63 3.63 -3.94
CA PRO A 436 1.93 3.73 -4.60
C PRO A 436 3.04 3.23 -3.67
N GLY A 437 3.91 2.37 -4.19
CA GLY A 437 5.12 1.96 -3.49
C GLY A 437 6.26 2.96 -3.58
N ASN A 438 7.48 2.45 -3.46
CA ASN A 438 8.67 3.27 -3.61
C ASN A 438 8.80 3.79 -5.05
N PRO A 439 9.33 5.01 -5.26
CA PRO A 439 9.65 5.50 -6.60
C PRO A 439 10.49 4.50 -7.38
N LEU A 440 10.11 4.27 -8.63
CA LEU A 440 10.86 3.46 -9.58
C LEU A 440 11.92 4.33 -10.24
N ARG A 441 13.18 3.91 -10.16
CA ARG A 441 14.28 4.63 -10.79
C ARG A 441 14.11 4.67 -12.31
N PHE A 442 14.43 5.80 -12.94
CA PHE A 442 14.37 5.87 -14.41
C PHE A 442 15.37 4.94 -15.11
N SER A 443 16.47 4.59 -14.44
CA SER A 443 17.49 3.65 -14.92
C SER A 443 17.14 2.18 -14.62
N PHE A 444 15.86 1.84 -14.46
CA PHE A 444 15.45 0.48 -14.13
C PHE A 444 15.68 -0.46 -15.32
N ASP A 445 16.47 -1.50 -15.11
CA ASP A 445 16.95 -2.43 -16.14
C ASP A 445 16.02 -3.64 -16.38
N GLY A 446 14.85 -3.66 -15.72
CA GLY A 446 13.86 -4.73 -15.89
C GLY A 446 12.75 -4.39 -16.88
N THR A 447 11.82 -5.32 -17.02
CA THR A 447 10.66 -5.22 -17.92
C THR A 447 9.37 -4.92 -17.15
N LEU A 448 8.29 -4.61 -17.87
CA LEU A 448 6.95 -4.47 -17.29
C LEU A 448 6.53 -5.73 -16.51
N LYS A 449 6.93 -6.92 -16.96
CA LYS A 449 6.70 -8.17 -16.23
C LYS A 449 7.28 -8.13 -14.81
N ASP A 450 8.48 -7.58 -14.67
CA ASP A 450 9.17 -7.45 -13.38
C ASP A 450 8.49 -6.38 -12.50
N MET A 451 8.01 -5.29 -13.10
CA MET A 451 7.27 -4.23 -12.40
C MET A 451 5.91 -4.71 -11.85
N LEU A 452 5.29 -5.69 -12.52
CA LEU A 452 3.98 -6.24 -12.18
C LEU A 452 4.05 -7.57 -11.41
N ALA A 453 5.24 -8.03 -11.03
CA ALA A 453 5.45 -9.35 -10.43
C ALA A 453 4.66 -9.60 -9.12
N PHE A 454 4.23 -8.54 -8.43
CA PHE A 454 3.43 -8.65 -7.20
C PHE A 454 1.94 -8.94 -7.44
N PHE A 455 1.44 -8.76 -8.66
CA PHE A 455 0.07 -9.14 -9.01
C PHE A 455 0.00 -10.65 -9.23
N LYS A 456 -0.68 -11.36 -8.33
CA LYS A 456 -1.01 -12.77 -8.49
C LYS A 456 -2.47 -12.92 -8.94
N GLY A 457 -2.74 -13.86 -9.85
CA GLY A 457 -4.10 -14.17 -10.28
C GLY A 457 -4.81 -13.03 -11.03
N LYS A 458 -6.11 -12.88 -10.79
CA LYS A 458 -7.05 -12.04 -11.56
C LYS A 458 -7.12 -10.58 -11.12
N HIS A 459 -6.22 -10.11 -10.24
CA HIS A 459 -6.25 -8.71 -9.78
C HIS A 459 -5.93 -7.76 -10.93
N GLN A 460 -6.68 -6.65 -11.02
CA GLN A 460 -6.42 -5.60 -12.00
C GLN A 460 -5.00 -5.06 -11.77
N ARG A 461 -4.18 -5.16 -12.81
CA ARG A 461 -2.79 -4.69 -12.76
C ARG A 461 -2.79 -3.17 -12.78
N LYS A 462 -2.30 -2.57 -11.70
CA LYS A 462 -2.32 -1.12 -11.47
C LYS A 462 -0.92 -0.60 -11.18
N MET A 463 -0.55 0.52 -11.79
CA MET A 463 0.67 1.27 -11.51
C MET A 463 0.32 2.72 -11.19
N HIS A 464 1.13 3.35 -10.33
CA HIS A 464 0.97 4.76 -10.03
C HIS A 464 2.08 5.56 -10.72
N TYR A 465 1.76 6.80 -11.08
CA TYR A 465 2.71 7.77 -11.59
C TYR A 465 2.48 9.13 -10.93
N GLN A 466 3.40 10.07 -11.11
CA GLN A 466 3.18 11.48 -10.84
C GLN A 466 3.85 12.32 -11.94
N ARG A 467 3.28 13.49 -12.23
CA ARG A 467 3.89 14.47 -13.12
C ARG A 467 4.94 15.29 -12.37
N LEU A 468 6.05 15.58 -13.02
CA LEU A 468 7.16 16.34 -12.47
C LEU A 468 7.25 17.72 -13.12
N SER A 469 7.73 18.70 -12.36
CA SER A 469 8.09 20.04 -12.87
C SER A 469 9.49 20.10 -13.49
N ILE A 470 10.35 19.15 -13.16
CA ILE A 470 11.71 18.98 -13.71
C ILE A 470 11.91 17.56 -14.24
N PRO A 471 12.85 17.33 -15.16
CA PRO A 471 13.20 15.99 -15.64
C PRO A 471 13.59 15.01 -14.52
N ILE A 472 13.17 13.75 -14.63
CA ILE A 472 13.38 12.71 -13.61
C ILE A 472 14.87 12.41 -13.35
N ASP A 473 15.70 12.48 -14.39
CA ASP A 473 17.15 12.34 -14.29
C ASP A 473 17.77 13.47 -13.46
N GLU A 474 17.27 14.69 -13.62
CA GLU A 474 17.66 15.82 -12.77
C GLU A 474 17.16 15.63 -11.33
N LEU A 475 15.88 15.28 -11.15
CA LEU A 475 15.28 15.06 -9.83
C LEU A 475 16.02 13.99 -9.03
N GLU A 476 16.35 12.85 -9.66
CA GLU A 476 17.07 11.76 -9.01
C GLU A 476 18.53 12.13 -8.66
N SER A 477 19.11 13.11 -9.35
CA SER A 477 20.44 13.63 -9.03
C SER A 477 20.46 14.61 -7.85
N LYS A 478 19.31 15.18 -7.47
CA LYS A 478 19.19 16.12 -6.34
C LYS A 478 19.08 15.41 -4.98
N ARG A 479 19.51 16.09 -3.93
CA ARG A 479 19.40 15.65 -2.53
C ARG A 479 18.78 16.77 -1.69
N GLN A 480 17.79 16.43 -0.87
CA GLN A 480 17.27 17.37 0.12
C GLN A 480 18.32 17.65 1.19
N PHE A 481 18.67 18.92 1.39
CA PHE A 481 19.60 19.38 2.41
C PHE A 481 18.96 20.51 3.22
N LYS A 482 18.83 20.32 4.53
CA LYS A 482 18.24 21.31 5.43
C LYS A 482 19.32 22.14 6.11
N VAL A 483 19.17 23.45 6.10
CA VAL A 483 20.07 24.40 6.78
C VAL A 483 19.27 25.45 7.55
N LEU A 484 19.86 26.02 8.60
CA LEU A 484 19.29 27.17 9.29
C LEU A 484 19.81 28.46 8.62
N TRP A 485 18.94 29.34 8.17
CA TRP A 485 19.26 30.71 7.84
C TRP A 485 19.22 31.57 9.09
N VAL A 486 20.25 32.41 9.30
CA VAL A 486 20.26 33.40 10.38
C VAL A 486 20.65 34.77 9.84
N GLY A 487 19.80 35.77 10.11
CA GLY A 487 20.03 37.16 9.71
C GLY A 487 21.13 37.86 10.51
N TYR A 488 21.56 39.05 10.05
CA TYR A 488 22.69 39.78 10.63
C TYR A 488 22.55 40.00 12.16
N LYS A 489 21.39 40.44 12.65
CA LYS A 489 21.18 40.69 14.10
C LYS A 489 20.95 39.43 14.93
N LEU A 490 21.09 38.23 14.36
CA LEU A 490 20.92 36.93 15.03
C LEU A 490 19.52 36.70 15.66
N LYS A 491 18.53 37.56 15.37
CA LYS A 491 17.15 37.46 15.86
C LYS A 491 16.23 36.73 14.88
N GLU A 492 16.56 36.76 13.60
CA GLU A 492 15.81 36.12 12.53
C GLU A 492 16.42 34.75 12.24
N GLU A 493 15.66 33.69 12.48
CA GLU A 493 16.08 32.31 12.20
C GLU A 493 15.00 31.59 11.38
N ARG A 494 15.38 30.98 10.26
CA ARG A 494 14.46 30.24 9.37
C ARG A 494 15.10 28.96 8.87
N GLU A 495 14.40 27.83 8.88
CA GLU A 495 14.88 26.62 8.22
C GLU A 495 14.71 26.75 6.70
N LEU A 496 15.78 26.54 5.93
CA LEU A 496 15.75 26.41 4.48
C LEU A 496 15.90 24.93 4.10
N THR A 497 15.03 24.48 3.19
CA THR A 497 15.12 23.16 2.56
C THR A 497 15.59 23.33 1.13
N LEU A 498 16.82 22.91 0.85
CA LEU A 498 17.52 23.13 -0.43
C LEU A 498 17.68 21.79 -1.16
N TYR A 499 17.86 21.83 -2.49
CA TYR A 499 17.93 20.64 -3.33
C TYR A 499 19.16 20.63 -4.26
N PRO A 500 20.40 20.73 -3.72
CA PRO A 500 21.61 20.64 -4.53
C PRO A 500 21.78 19.23 -5.15
N ASN A 501 22.65 19.13 -6.15
CA ASN A 501 23.08 17.84 -6.69
C ASN A 501 23.83 17.02 -5.62
N LYS A 502 23.61 15.70 -5.61
CA LYS A 502 24.22 14.76 -4.66
C LYS A 502 25.74 14.87 -4.60
N ASN A 503 26.36 15.02 -5.77
CA ASN A 503 27.81 15.10 -5.95
C ASN A 503 28.31 16.56 -5.94
N GLY A 504 27.46 17.51 -5.53
CA GLY A 504 27.78 18.93 -5.47
C GLY A 504 28.67 19.30 -4.30
N THR A 505 28.97 20.58 -4.23
CA THR A 505 29.85 21.21 -3.25
C THR A 505 29.08 22.15 -2.32
N VAL A 506 29.74 22.62 -1.26
CA VAL A 506 29.19 23.68 -0.39
C VAL A 506 28.89 24.95 -1.18
N GLY A 507 29.67 25.28 -2.22
CA GLY A 507 29.40 26.39 -3.12
C GLY A 507 28.03 26.26 -3.82
N ASP A 508 27.71 25.06 -4.32
CA ASP A 508 26.40 24.78 -4.94
C ASP A 508 25.26 24.94 -3.93
N LEU A 509 25.45 24.47 -2.69
CA LEU A 509 24.48 24.64 -1.60
C LEU A 509 24.26 26.11 -1.24
N LEU A 510 25.32 26.92 -1.23
CA LEU A 510 25.23 28.36 -0.95
C LEU A 510 24.57 29.11 -2.10
N HIS A 511 24.77 28.69 -3.34
CA HIS A 511 24.07 29.23 -4.50
C HIS A 511 22.56 28.93 -4.42
N GLU A 512 22.19 27.68 -4.10
CA GLU A 512 20.79 27.30 -3.83
C GLU A 512 20.19 28.10 -2.67
N ALA A 513 20.93 28.27 -1.58
CA ALA A 513 20.51 29.10 -0.45
C ALA A 513 20.27 30.55 -0.89
N ARG A 514 21.17 31.12 -1.68
CA ARG A 514 21.03 32.48 -2.22
C ARG A 514 19.76 32.64 -3.05
N ASN A 515 19.43 31.68 -3.90
CA ASN A 515 18.22 31.70 -4.72
C ASN A 515 16.94 31.54 -3.88
N ALA A 516 17.03 30.87 -2.72
CA ALA A 516 15.93 30.70 -1.78
C ALA A 516 15.71 31.91 -0.85
N LEU A 517 16.64 32.86 -0.79
CA LEU A 517 16.53 34.08 0.02
C LEU A 517 15.90 35.22 -0.80
N GLN A 518 15.08 36.03 -0.14
CA GLN A 518 14.58 37.27 -0.72
C GLN A 518 15.64 38.38 -0.60
N PRO A 519 15.66 39.40 -1.48
CA PRO A 519 16.61 40.52 -1.35
C PRO A 519 16.55 41.23 0.01
N THR A 520 15.39 41.22 0.67
CA THR A 520 15.17 41.79 2.01
C THR A 520 15.75 40.94 3.15
N ASP A 521 16.08 39.66 2.90
CA ASP A 521 16.70 38.81 3.91
C ASP A 521 18.17 39.21 4.17
N LEU A 522 18.80 39.97 3.26
CA LEU A 522 20.19 40.42 3.36
C LEU A 522 20.29 41.83 3.98
N ASP A 523 21.34 42.07 4.75
CA ASP A 523 21.56 43.37 5.38
C ASP A 523 22.29 44.32 4.40
N THR A 524 21.57 45.33 3.91
CA THR A 524 22.11 46.29 2.93
C THR A 524 23.19 47.21 3.52
N GLU A 525 23.19 47.45 4.83
CA GLU A 525 24.09 48.38 5.50
C GLU A 525 25.40 47.68 5.92
N HIS A 526 25.30 46.51 6.53
CA HIS A 526 26.39 45.78 7.20
C HIS A 526 26.76 44.45 6.53
N GLY A 527 25.95 43.94 5.60
CA GLY A 527 26.17 42.69 4.88
C GLY A 527 26.99 42.82 3.60
N THR A 528 27.71 41.76 3.21
CA THR A 528 28.56 41.75 2.00
C THR A 528 27.85 41.21 0.76
N GLY A 529 26.66 40.62 0.90
CA GLY A 529 25.99 39.82 -0.12
C GLY A 529 26.58 38.43 -0.33
N LYS A 530 27.72 38.09 0.30
CA LYS A 530 28.34 36.75 0.25
C LYS A 530 27.86 35.91 1.42
N LEU A 531 27.58 34.64 1.17
CA LEU A 531 27.11 33.69 2.18
C LEU A 531 28.24 32.76 2.63
N ARG A 532 28.15 32.23 3.86
CA ARG A 532 29.02 31.15 4.34
C ARG A 532 28.21 30.05 5.02
N LEU A 533 28.77 28.84 5.02
CA LEU A 533 28.22 27.69 5.74
C LEU A 533 28.99 27.43 7.03
N LEU A 534 28.29 27.43 8.15
CA LEU A 534 28.81 27.13 9.47
C LEU A 534 28.34 25.76 9.94
N GLU A 535 29.26 25.02 10.56
CA GLU A 535 28.96 23.77 11.25
C GLU A 535 28.81 24.01 12.76
N ILE A 536 27.64 23.70 13.29
CA ILE A 536 27.28 23.93 14.69
C ILE A 536 27.03 22.59 15.39
N VAL A 537 27.68 22.41 16.54
CA VAL A 537 27.48 21.26 17.44
C VAL A 537 27.28 21.79 18.85
N SER A 538 26.18 21.39 19.50
CA SER A 538 25.83 21.83 20.86
C SER A 538 25.95 23.35 21.05
N TYR A 539 25.33 24.13 20.16
CA TYR A 539 25.34 25.60 20.19
C TYR A 539 26.75 26.24 20.10
N LYS A 540 27.74 25.54 19.54
CA LYS A 540 29.08 26.06 19.26
C LYS A 540 29.42 25.95 17.79
N ILE A 541 30.07 26.96 17.24
CA ILE A 541 30.60 26.93 15.87
C ILE A 541 31.90 26.13 15.89
N VAL A 542 31.89 24.97 15.23
CA VAL A 542 33.03 24.05 15.18
C VAL A 542 33.91 24.36 13.96
N ALA A 543 33.29 24.68 12.83
CA ALA A 543 34.00 24.97 11.59
C ALA A 543 33.21 25.92 10.69
N ILE A 544 33.95 26.64 9.84
CA ILE A 544 33.44 27.30 8.64
C ILE A 544 33.76 26.35 7.48
N GLN A 545 32.75 25.90 6.75
CA GLN A 545 32.94 24.92 5.67
C GLN A 545 33.42 25.63 4.39
N PRO A 546 34.55 25.21 3.79
CA PRO A 546 35.02 25.75 2.52
C PRO A 546 34.03 25.45 1.38
N GLU A 547 33.86 26.38 0.44
CA GLU A 547 32.97 26.21 -0.72
C GLU A 547 33.31 24.98 -1.58
N THR A 548 34.59 24.57 -1.61
CA THR A 548 35.08 23.40 -2.36
C THR A 548 34.76 22.05 -1.71
N THR A 549 34.21 22.05 -0.49
CA THR A 549 33.94 20.81 0.25
C THR A 549 32.77 20.05 -0.37
N SER A 550 32.93 18.75 -0.58
CA SER A 550 31.86 17.88 -1.12
C SER A 550 30.72 17.70 -0.11
N LEU A 551 29.47 17.81 -0.59
CA LEU A 551 28.27 17.62 0.23
C LEU A 551 28.11 16.18 0.75
N GLU A 552 28.77 15.20 0.13
CA GLU A 552 28.75 13.81 0.60
C GLU A 552 29.52 13.64 1.93
N THR A 553 30.51 14.49 2.18
CA THR A 553 31.34 14.44 3.39
C THR A 553 30.67 15.09 4.61
N LEU A 554 29.60 15.87 4.39
CA LEU A 554 28.88 16.57 5.45
C LEU A 554 27.94 15.61 6.20
N ASN A 555 28.12 15.52 7.51
CA ASN A 555 27.31 14.66 8.38
C ASN A 555 26.15 15.43 9.01
N VAL A 556 24.91 15.06 8.66
CA VAL A 556 23.68 15.71 9.12
C VAL A 556 23.02 15.07 10.35
N SER A 557 23.53 13.95 10.89
CA SER A 557 22.82 13.23 11.97
C SER A 557 22.90 13.89 13.35
N ASN A 558 24.03 14.56 13.66
CA ASN A 558 24.30 15.17 14.97
C ASN A 558 24.81 16.62 14.88
N LYS A 559 24.74 17.22 13.69
CA LYS A 559 25.26 18.57 13.41
C LYS A 559 24.17 19.43 12.81
N THR A 560 24.19 20.71 13.16
CA THR A 560 23.33 21.72 12.52
C THR A 560 24.19 22.54 11.57
N TYR A 561 23.77 22.62 10.31
CA TYR A 561 24.40 23.49 9.34
C TYR A 561 23.65 24.81 9.26
N ARG A 562 24.37 25.92 9.39
CA ARG A 562 23.81 27.27 9.35
C ARG A 562 24.39 28.05 8.17
N VAL A 563 23.52 28.68 7.38
CA VAL A 563 23.87 29.67 6.38
C VAL A 563 23.65 31.05 6.96
N GLU A 564 24.62 31.93 6.78
CA GLU A 564 24.52 33.34 7.15
C GLU A 564 25.27 34.21 6.15
N GLU A 565 24.87 35.47 6.04
CA GLU A 565 25.61 36.48 5.29
C GLU A 565 26.88 36.89 6.05
N ILE A 566 27.99 37.01 5.32
CA ILE A 566 29.26 37.47 5.88
C ILE A 566 29.16 38.99 6.14
N PRO A 567 29.38 39.47 7.38
CA PRO A 567 29.46 40.90 7.69
C PRO A 567 30.62 41.61 6.99
N LYS A 568 30.46 42.88 6.61
CA LYS A 568 31.53 43.71 6.00
C LYS A 568 32.77 43.82 6.88
N GLU A 569 32.60 43.92 8.20
CA GLU A 569 33.71 43.93 9.15
C GLU A 569 34.54 42.62 9.14
N GLN A 570 33.99 41.54 8.59
CA GLN A 570 34.61 40.22 8.48
C GLN A 570 35.05 39.90 7.04
N SER A 571 34.88 40.83 6.09
CA SER A 571 35.10 40.57 4.66
C SER A 571 36.54 40.66 4.21
N ASP A 572 37.42 41.27 5.01
CA ASP A 572 38.86 41.23 4.73
C ASP A 572 39.32 39.79 4.89
N GLU A 573 39.70 39.19 3.77
CA GLU A 573 39.99 37.77 3.64
C GLU A 573 40.94 37.30 4.73
N ALA A 574 40.55 36.19 5.36
CA ALA A 574 41.45 35.39 6.16
C ALA A 574 42.68 35.00 5.30
N GLY A 575 43.82 35.64 5.56
CA GLY A 575 45.13 34.99 5.41
C GLY A 575 45.98 35.26 4.16
N THR A 576 45.83 36.37 3.43
CA THR A 576 46.76 36.70 2.32
C THR A 576 47.21 38.17 2.24
N GLY A 577 46.69 39.06 3.09
CA GLY A 577 47.16 40.44 3.22
C GLY A 577 48.20 40.62 4.34
N PRO A 578 49.04 41.67 4.30
CA PRO A 578 50.06 41.95 5.32
C PRO A 578 49.50 42.17 6.75
N ASP A 579 48.19 42.35 6.91
CA ASP A 579 47.49 42.54 8.20
C ASP A 579 46.99 41.24 8.87
N SER A 580 47.24 40.06 8.29
CA SER A 580 46.73 38.78 8.84
C SER A 580 47.35 38.38 10.19
N GLU A 581 48.50 38.95 10.55
CA GLU A 581 49.15 38.68 11.85
C GLU A 581 48.50 39.45 13.01
N HIS A 582 47.66 40.45 12.71
CA HIS A 582 47.06 41.34 13.70
C HIS A 582 45.54 41.20 13.84
N SER A 583 44.88 40.23 13.18
CA SER A 583 43.45 39.98 13.39
C SER A 583 43.05 38.50 13.28
N MET A 584 41.99 38.09 13.98
CA MET A 584 41.51 36.71 14.05
C MET A 584 39.98 36.67 14.12
N LEU A 585 39.35 35.71 13.45
CA LEU A 585 37.94 35.37 13.68
C LEU A 585 37.84 34.37 14.84
N ILE A 586 37.10 34.74 15.89
CA ILE A 586 36.84 33.90 17.06
C ILE A 586 35.35 33.58 17.17
N ALA A 587 35.03 32.34 17.53
CA ALA A 587 33.65 31.95 17.81
C ALA A 587 33.22 32.45 19.19
N CYS A 588 32.05 33.05 19.28
CA CYS A 588 31.41 33.49 20.52
C CYS A 588 30.25 32.57 20.85
N CYS A 589 30.21 32.01 22.06
CA CYS A 589 29.20 31.05 22.48
C CYS A 589 28.65 31.40 23.87
N HIS A 590 27.34 31.24 24.08
CA HIS A 590 26.70 31.46 25.37
C HIS A 590 26.74 30.18 26.21
N TYR A 591 27.01 30.30 27.50
CA TYR A 591 26.91 29.20 28.46
C TYR A 591 26.44 29.70 29.83
N GLN A 592 26.02 28.79 30.70
CA GLN A 592 25.53 29.16 32.04
C GLN A 592 26.22 28.31 33.11
N LYS A 593 27.01 28.94 33.99
CA LYS A 593 27.79 28.26 35.05
C LYS A 593 28.93 27.38 34.52
N GLU A 594 28.63 26.39 33.67
CA GLU A 594 29.61 25.43 33.15
C GLU A 594 29.76 25.57 31.62
N ILE A 595 30.99 25.54 31.13
CA ILE A 595 31.32 25.73 29.70
C ILE A 595 30.72 24.68 28.75
N PHE A 596 30.23 23.56 29.29
CA PHE A 596 29.58 22.49 28.51
C PHE A 596 28.07 22.70 28.40
N THR A 597 27.50 23.61 29.21
CA THR A 597 26.07 23.95 29.21
C THR A 597 25.79 25.14 28.29
N THR A 598 26.15 24.98 27.02
CA THR A 598 26.00 26.00 25.99
C THR A 598 24.55 26.13 25.51
N PHE A 599 24.16 27.35 25.13
CA PHE A 599 22.82 27.65 24.61
C PHE A 599 22.85 28.86 23.66
N GLY A 600 21.69 29.25 23.12
CA GLY A 600 21.55 30.43 22.28
C GLY A 600 22.18 30.29 20.89
N THR A 601 22.35 31.41 20.20
CA THR A 601 22.82 31.44 18.81
C THR A 601 24.29 31.88 18.79
N PRO A 602 25.26 30.97 18.59
CA PRO A 602 26.67 31.34 18.56
C PRO A 602 26.97 32.21 17.34
N PHE A 603 28.02 33.03 17.38
CA PHE A 603 28.36 33.91 16.27
C PHE A 603 29.88 34.09 16.15
N LEU A 604 30.35 34.53 14.98
CA LEU A 604 31.76 34.84 14.77
C LEU A 604 31.98 36.33 15.00
N LEU A 605 33.12 36.67 15.62
CA LEU A 605 33.56 38.02 15.86
C LEU A 605 35.00 38.17 15.39
N LYS A 606 35.33 39.29 14.72
CA LYS A 606 36.71 39.63 14.35
C LYS A 606 37.35 40.40 15.50
N ILE A 607 38.48 39.90 15.99
CA ILE A 607 39.28 40.56 17.03
C ILE A 607 40.64 40.97 16.47
N HIS A 608 41.23 42.03 17.01
CA HIS A 608 42.52 42.60 16.60
C HIS A 608 43.56 42.52 17.72
N HIS A 609 44.83 42.31 17.35
CA HIS A 609 45.92 42.31 18.32
C HIS A 609 46.11 43.70 18.92
N GLY A 610 46.19 43.80 20.25
CA GLY A 610 46.36 45.07 20.96
C GLY A 610 45.09 45.86 21.21
N GLU A 611 43.92 45.43 20.71
CA GLU A 611 42.64 46.09 21.03
C GLU A 611 42.22 45.80 22.48
N SER A 612 41.53 46.74 23.13
CA SER A 612 41.03 46.51 24.50
C SER A 612 39.83 45.56 24.51
N PHE A 613 39.72 44.74 25.57
CA PHE A 613 38.52 43.91 25.76
C PHE A 613 37.24 44.73 25.98
N GLU A 614 37.34 45.99 26.40
CA GLU A 614 36.24 46.95 26.41
C GLU A 614 35.66 47.16 24.99
N THR A 615 36.52 47.37 23.99
CA THR A 615 36.09 47.53 22.59
C THR A 615 35.48 46.23 22.03
N VAL A 616 36.01 45.07 22.44
CA VAL A 616 35.43 43.75 22.10
C VAL A 616 34.04 43.60 22.73
N ARG A 617 33.90 44.01 23.98
CA ARG A 617 32.64 43.97 24.74
C ARG A 617 31.57 44.84 24.06
N ASP A 618 31.91 46.06 23.66
CA ASP A 618 30.99 46.97 22.97
C ASP A 618 30.51 46.40 21.63
N ARG A 619 31.41 45.78 20.85
CA ARG A 619 31.02 45.10 19.60
C ARG A 619 30.08 43.92 19.83
N ILE A 620 30.30 43.13 20.88
CA ILE A 620 29.40 42.02 21.23
C ILE A 620 28.02 42.56 21.62
N GLN A 621 27.98 43.62 22.43
CA GLN A 621 26.72 44.25 22.84
C GLN A 621 25.93 44.77 21.63
N ASN A 622 26.60 45.50 20.74
CA ASN A 622 25.99 46.04 19.52
C ASN A 622 25.52 44.92 18.58
N ARG A 623 26.30 43.84 18.46
CA ARG A 623 25.95 42.68 17.63
C ARG A 623 24.71 41.94 18.14
N LEU A 624 24.60 41.78 19.46
CA LEU A 624 23.49 41.06 20.10
C LEU A 624 22.27 41.95 20.36
N ASP A 625 22.41 43.27 20.26
CA ASP A 625 21.37 44.26 20.54
C ASP A 625 20.75 44.06 21.93
N VAL A 626 21.64 43.96 22.94
CA VAL A 626 21.30 43.71 24.35
C VAL A 626 21.40 45.01 25.17
N PRO A 627 20.40 45.35 26.00
CA PRO A 627 20.46 46.53 26.87
C PRO A 627 21.65 46.51 27.83
N GLU A 628 22.29 47.66 28.04
CA GLU A 628 23.50 47.82 28.87
C GLU A 628 23.36 47.22 30.28
N LYS A 629 22.26 47.52 30.98
CA LYS A 629 21.96 46.98 32.33
C LYS A 629 21.88 45.45 32.39
N GLU A 630 21.56 44.81 31.27
CA GLU A 630 21.54 43.36 31.18
C GLU A 630 22.94 42.82 30.90
N PHE A 631 23.66 43.43 29.97
CA PHE A 631 24.98 43.01 29.54
C PHE A 631 26.07 43.25 30.59
N GLU A 632 25.88 44.21 31.51
CA GLU A 632 26.73 44.41 32.70
C GLU A 632 26.84 43.15 33.57
N LYS A 633 25.79 42.32 33.60
CA LYS A 633 25.72 41.09 34.41
C LYS A 633 26.45 39.90 33.78
N TRP A 634 26.86 40.02 32.52
CA TRP A 634 27.49 38.95 31.77
C TRP A 634 28.99 38.92 32.06
N ARG A 635 29.56 37.72 32.15
CA ARG A 635 31.01 37.54 32.31
C ARG A 635 31.60 36.98 31.03
N LEU A 636 32.61 37.66 30.50
CA LEU A 636 33.33 37.19 29.32
C LEU A 636 34.49 36.30 29.77
N SER A 637 34.71 35.22 29.04
CA SER A 637 35.82 34.30 29.25
C SER A 637 36.44 33.87 27.94
N ILE A 638 37.72 33.53 27.97
CA ILE A 638 38.40 32.86 26.87
C ILE A 638 38.48 31.38 27.22
N VAL A 639 37.92 30.53 26.37
CA VAL A 639 37.89 29.10 26.59
C VAL A 639 38.84 28.39 25.64
N THR A 640 39.85 27.75 26.22
CA THR A 640 40.87 26.98 25.49
C THR A 640 41.04 25.61 26.13
N LEU A 641 41.01 24.54 25.34
CA LEU A 641 41.16 23.15 25.81
C LEU A 641 40.24 22.80 27.01
N GLY A 642 39.01 23.33 27.02
CA GLY A 642 38.03 23.07 28.08
C GLY A 642 38.26 23.81 29.40
N ARG A 643 39.10 24.86 29.42
CA ARG A 643 39.29 25.74 30.58
C ARG A 643 38.86 27.15 30.25
N ALA A 644 38.00 27.74 31.09
CA ALA A 644 37.59 29.14 30.98
C ALA A 644 38.51 30.05 31.80
N GLN A 645 39.11 31.03 31.15
CA GLN A 645 39.82 32.14 31.78
C GLN A 645 38.94 33.39 31.70
N TYR A 646 38.48 33.89 32.84
CA TYR A 646 37.63 35.08 32.89
C TYR A 646 38.43 36.36 32.69
N LEU A 647 37.84 37.29 31.95
CA LEU A 647 38.42 38.61 31.69
C LEU A 647 38.01 39.56 32.82
N GLU A 648 38.85 39.65 33.85
CA GLU A 648 38.57 40.45 35.06
C GLU A 648 38.94 41.94 34.90
N ASN A 649 39.91 42.26 34.05
CA ASN A 649 40.37 43.63 33.82
C ASN A 649 39.97 44.14 32.42
N PRO A 650 39.02 45.09 32.31
CA PRO A 650 38.58 45.63 31.01
C PRO A 650 39.68 46.33 30.21
N ARG A 651 40.76 46.77 30.87
CA ARG A 651 41.93 47.43 30.24
C ARG A 651 42.95 46.45 29.67
N GLU A 652 42.76 45.15 29.87
CA GLU A 652 43.59 44.13 29.23
C GLU A 652 43.36 44.14 27.72
N THR A 653 44.43 43.93 26.96
CA THR A 653 44.40 43.96 25.49
C THR A 653 44.46 42.56 24.91
N VAL A 654 43.78 42.35 23.79
CA VAL A 654 43.76 41.07 23.06
C VAL A 654 45.17 40.71 22.56
N ASN A 655 45.64 39.52 22.94
CA ASN A 655 46.92 38.96 22.49
C ASN A 655 46.70 37.75 21.57
N ILE A 656 46.56 37.99 20.27
CA ILE A 656 46.32 36.93 19.26
C ILE A 656 47.40 35.83 19.25
N PRO A 657 48.72 36.12 19.29
CA PRO A 657 49.75 35.08 19.39
C PRO A 657 49.55 34.12 20.58
N GLN A 658 49.18 34.65 21.75
CA GLN A 658 48.92 33.84 22.94
C GLN A 658 47.67 32.95 22.79
N LEU A 659 46.60 33.49 22.18
CA LEU A 659 45.38 32.73 21.88
C LEU A 659 45.65 31.60 20.89
N THR A 660 46.53 31.84 19.92
CA THR A 660 46.86 30.89 18.85
C THR A 660 47.81 29.80 19.35
N GLN A 661 48.83 30.14 20.16
CA GLN A 661 49.77 29.18 20.76
C GLN A 661 49.10 28.24 21.77
N ASN A 662 48.21 28.76 22.62
CA ASN A 662 47.50 27.94 23.61
C ASN A 662 46.53 26.93 22.97
N GLY A 663 46.16 27.11 21.69
CA GLY A 663 45.33 26.17 20.93
C GLY A 663 46.10 25.02 20.25
N GLN A 664 47.44 25.04 20.24
CA GLN A 664 48.28 24.06 19.52
C GLN A 664 49.01 23.04 20.42
N GLN A 665 48.75 23.02 21.73
CA GLN A 665 49.33 22.01 22.63
C GLN A 665 48.52 20.71 22.62
N GLY A 666 48.96 19.73 21.82
CA GLY A 666 48.47 18.34 21.83
C GLY A 666 47.91 17.85 20.48
N THR A 667 47.54 16.57 20.40
CA THR A 667 46.97 15.91 19.20
C THR A 667 45.52 16.32 18.89
N MET A 668 44.90 17.16 19.71
CA MET A 668 43.58 17.75 19.47
C MET A 668 43.68 19.25 19.21
N ASN A 669 43.54 19.65 17.94
CA ASN A 669 43.41 21.06 17.55
C ASN A 669 42.02 21.60 17.91
N SER A 670 41.84 22.15 19.11
CA SER A 670 40.64 22.93 19.46
C SER A 670 40.97 24.41 19.39
N LYS A 671 40.38 25.13 18.43
CA LYS A 671 40.48 26.59 18.36
C LYS A 671 39.90 27.22 19.64
N PRO A 672 40.51 28.29 20.17
CA PRO A 672 39.95 29.03 21.30
C PRO A 672 38.62 29.68 20.89
N TRP A 673 37.72 29.85 21.85
CA TRP A 673 36.44 30.54 21.65
C TRP A 673 36.13 31.48 22.82
N LEU A 674 35.35 32.51 22.55
CA LEU A 674 34.92 33.50 23.54
C LEU A 674 33.60 33.05 24.18
N GLY A 675 33.63 32.83 25.49
CA GLY A 675 32.49 32.40 26.28
C GLY A 675 31.75 33.57 26.91
N LEU A 676 30.43 33.58 26.73
CA LEU A 676 29.51 34.55 27.33
C LEU A 676 28.73 33.85 28.45
N ASP A 677 29.17 34.00 29.70
CA ASP A 677 28.53 33.39 30.86
C ASP A 677 27.37 34.25 31.34
N HIS A 678 26.15 33.76 31.13
CA HIS A 678 24.93 34.40 31.62
C HIS A 678 23.78 33.40 31.77
N ILE A 679 22.72 33.84 32.45
CA ILE A 679 21.52 33.03 32.64
C ILE A 679 20.79 32.88 31.30
N ASN A 680 20.41 31.65 30.95
CA ASN A 680 19.51 31.40 29.84
C ASN A 680 18.09 31.87 30.18
N LYS A 681 17.70 33.02 29.64
CA LYS A 681 16.35 33.58 29.79
C LYS A 681 15.36 33.08 28.74
N THR A 682 15.81 32.29 27.77
CA THR A 682 14.94 31.73 26.74
C THR A 682 13.98 30.76 27.43
N PRO A 683 12.65 30.92 27.34
CA PRO A 683 11.73 29.93 27.85
C PRO A 683 12.08 28.59 27.19
N LYS A 684 12.18 27.51 27.97
CA LYS A 684 12.43 26.17 27.43
C LYS A 684 11.40 25.93 26.32
N ARG A 685 11.82 26.00 25.04
CA ARG A 685 10.93 25.65 23.92
C ARG A 685 10.39 24.24 24.22
N PRO A 686 9.06 24.03 24.26
CA PRO A 686 8.55 22.68 24.31
C PRO A 686 9.10 21.97 23.07
N LYS A 687 9.65 20.77 23.26
CA LYS A 687 9.92 19.87 22.13
C LYS A 687 8.64 19.83 21.31
N PHE A 688 8.76 20.09 20.00
CA PHE A 688 7.66 20.01 19.03
C PHE A 688 6.78 18.79 19.33
N SER A 689 5.61 19.05 19.91
CA SER A 689 4.50 18.12 19.99
C SER A 689 3.46 18.72 19.04
N TYR A 690 3.20 17.98 17.95
CA TYR A 690 2.14 18.31 17.02
C TYR A 690 0.81 18.45 17.78
N GLN A 691 0.06 19.46 17.37
CA GLN A 691 -1.23 19.86 17.93
C GLN A 691 -2.24 18.72 17.97
N GLU A 692 -2.94 18.57 19.10
CA GLU A 692 -4.35 18.18 19.10
C GLU A 692 -5.12 19.23 19.90
N LYS A 693 -6.03 19.94 19.23
CA LYS A 693 -7.05 20.75 19.89
C LYS A 693 -8.08 19.80 20.46
N ALA A 694 -8.46 19.98 21.73
CA ALA A 694 -9.62 19.32 22.31
C ALA A 694 -10.88 19.63 21.49
N ILE A 695 -11.61 18.60 21.08
CA ILE A 695 -12.96 18.72 20.54
C ILE A 695 -13.89 18.93 21.73
N LYS A 696 -14.57 20.08 21.76
CA LYS A 696 -15.65 20.36 22.70
C LYS A 696 -16.94 19.85 22.07
N ILE A 697 -17.47 18.74 22.55
CA ILE A 697 -18.83 18.31 22.21
C ILE A 697 -19.77 19.12 23.11
N HIS A 698 -20.60 19.96 22.49
CA HIS A 698 -21.72 20.58 23.15
C HIS A 698 -22.89 19.59 23.08
N ASN A 699 -23.40 19.17 24.23
CA ASN A 699 -24.71 18.51 24.32
C ASN A 699 -25.82 19.50 23.97
#